data_AF-A0A7V4W580-F1
#
_entry.id   AF-A0A7V4W580-F1
#
_cell.length_a   1.000
_cell.length_b   1.000
_cell.length_c   1.000
_cell.angle_alpha   90.00
_cell.angle_beta   90.00
_cell.angle_gamma   90.00
#
_symmetry.space_group_name_H-M   'P 1'
#
loop_
_entity.id
_entity.type
_entity.pdbx_description
1 polymer ?
#
loop_
_entity_poly.entity_id
_entity_poly.type
_entity_poly.pdbx_seq_one_letter_code
_entity_poly.pdbx_strand_id
1 'polypeptide(L)'
;MRRLNGWVMGAVLACLASAAEGAYPEQKLRFGLRVGPDQWASAAEALRAAPADPANPVGLTVQIPAEWAQAPDWAALDGVLGAARAAKARLCVTTAIPAEPGSAETLKYLATLSAHAGEEADALGLSFAPSEFSEALLSAPDQLALDLKRMTTSLRGGSSAKILLGEVSPADLPLLEPLYARDFRAYVEGYSSATTGSAGEPSEAVVSFLQGYHLGAPLLLHLPRTTNPIAAQVLVLASASRDVTYTDVEAADPATAWKSLLDLRGRLSPGTAPGFGAMATEISGSEGPRPDVGLIHLLDADRMAQSMVLVPRVAGSRAGLLRVRLPTADITDPVLHLLPGCERRDVGYTADQKKQESVLEVPWEGRPLLLSFNRLRTGTVGQEELTVTSVYRLPVEVILARHQAVSQPQEIFLDSYVRDAQVDYHFRLPGGTGSLDVTFLNTFFFEKGAGARWVQNQLLVNGVAWKGKTLPELPIIEPEKVNTLPLELSLGRDYTYRYLGDEVVEGVNCFEVEFVPAQDARGSLYTGKVWISHETYQKIRMSVRQVGLKEPLVSSEETDYYAPFEAPDGRSFWLLSRVRGQQIFSVVGQNVVGEREIRFGPPRLNPPDFREAVAEAEASDRRILQETDQGLKYLEKQPDGTRKIQMDPKTGRLFAAGGFYYDKSLDFPLPLVGVNYFDYDYKKTKAQVNLLVTGAVNSLAASKVNLLPKVDGSLNAVLFAVPFQDRFYRGGVEDESQKVKILREFVSVGAGWRFQEFSKLSLDLRGRYLGFSRTSDTAPGFVLPQDHFDWEADVSYDFSWKGWSLGSSYEMHRRSRWEPWGLPGRPKDVSSFKDYVQWSAAFSKAFYLPKFQKVAASVSWLDGKDLDRFSRYEFTYLGRRSLAGFAGSGIRFDRGSIAALAYQFNLAQVVRFGVSLEHARIQPVKRLGGWQDHTGVSLSGSVAGPWQTLWTLDAGYALRSDVGPVERDFTVALAILKLW
;
A
#
# COMPACT_ATOMS: atom_id res chain seq x y z
N MET A 1 -27.74 -16.65 -18.57
CA MET A 1 -27.82 -17.77 -19.54
C MET A 1 -27.18 -18.99 -18.90
N ARG A 2 -27.93 -20.10 -18.81
CA ARG A 2 -27.56 -21.38 -18.20
C ARG A 2 -27.12 -22.37 -19.29
N ARG A 3 -26.05 -23.12 -18.99
CA ARG A 3 -25.80 -24.57 -19.25
C ARG A 3 -25.50 -25.05 -20.69
N LEU A 4 -24.29 -25.61 -20.92
CA LEU A 4 -23.90 -27.07 -21.03
C LEU A 4 -23.82 -27.48 -22.53
N ASN A 5 -22.89 -28.26 -23.09
CA ASN A 5 -21.92 -29.32 -22.70
C ASN A 5 -20.94 -29.50 -23.90
N GLY A 6 -19.78 -30.18 -23.88
CA GLY A 6 -19.05 -31.08 -22.96
C GLY A 6 -17.77 -31.53 -23.71
N TRP A 7 -16.59 -31.54 -23.10
CA TRP A 7 -15.93 -32.68 -22.42
C TRP A 7 -15.85 -33.97 -23.26
N VAL A 8 -14.63 -34.39 -23.63
CA VAL A 8 -13.86 -35.50 -23.00
C VAL A 8 -12.47 -35.58 -23.68
N MET A 9 -11.40 -35.37 -22.92
CA MET A 9 -10.35 -36.39 -22.72
C MET A 9 -9.44 -35.95 -21.56
N GLY A 10 -9.54 -36.70 -20.46
CA GLY A 10 -8.61 -36.63 -19.34
C GLY A 10 -7.49 -37.65 -19.50
N ALA A 11 -6.50 -37.49 -18.61
CA ALA A 11 -5.35 -38.35 -18.35
C ALA A 11 -4.16 -38.22 -19.33
N VAL A 12 -3.18 -37.43 -18.90
CA VAL A 12 -1.74 -37.75 -18.76
C VAL A 12 -0.89 -36.50 -19.11
N LEU A 13 -0.62 -35.72 -18.06
CA LEU A 13 0.46 -34.73 -17.86
C LEU A 13 0.17 -34.17 -16.45
N ALA A 14 0.36 -34.91 -15.35
CA ALA A 14 1.63 -35.42 -14.84
C ALA A 14 2.72 -34.34 -14.90
N CYS A 15 3.14 -33.89 -13.72
CA CYS A 15 4.26 -32.98 -13.43
C CYS A 15 4.01 -31.47 -13.59
N LEU A 16 3.06 -30.93 -12.82
CA LEU A 16 3.18 -29.58 -12.22
C LEU A 16 3.17 -29.72 -10.69
N ALA A 17 4.06 -30.56 -10.17
CA ALA A 17 4.78 -30.19 -8.97
C ALA A 17 5.99 -29.42 -9.49
N SER A 18 6.03 -28.10 -9.35
CA SER A 18 7.34 -27.49 -9.18
C SER A 18 7.92 -28.22 -7.97
N ALA A 19 8.91 -29.08 -8.20
CA ALA A 19 9.72 -29.56 -7.10
C ALA A 19 10.25 -28.29 -6.45
N ALA A 20 9.70 -27.93 -5.29
CA ALA A 20 10.43 -27.14 -4.33
C ALA A 20 11.60 -28.02 -3.90
N GLU A 21 12.65 -28.05 -4.72
CA GLU A 21 13.98 -28.48 -4.31
C GLU A 21 14.40 -27.53 -3.18
N GLY A 22 14.05 -27.85 -1.94
CA GLY A 22 14.38 -26.98 -0.81
C GLY A 22 13.90 -27.47 0.55
N ALA A 23 12.77 -28.18 0.64
CA ALA A 23 12.31 -28.68 1.93
C ALA A 23 12.79 -30.12 2.17
N TYR A 24 13.87 -30.28 2.92
CA TYR A 24 14.24 -31.57 3.50
C TYR A 24 13.04 -32.17 4.27
N PRO A 25 12.81 -33.49 4.23
CA PRO A 25 11.68 -34.13 4.91
C PRO A 25 11.69 -33.85 6.42
N GLU A 26 10.52 -33.74 7.04
CA GLU A 26 10.46 -33.57 8.49
C GLU A 26 11.15 -34.73 9.22
N GLN A 27 12.03 -34.37 10.15
CA GLN A 27 12.68 -35.32 11.04
C GLN A 27 12.21 -35.03 12.46
N LYS A 28 11.78 -36.07 13.18
CA LYS A 28 11.38 -35.96 14.59
C LYS A 28 12.59 -35.76 15.51
N LEU A 29 13.70 -36.42 15.23
CA LEU A 29 14.99 -36.20 15.88
C LEU A 29 16.01 -35.58 14.90
N ARG A 30 16.29 -34.29 15.08
CA ARG A 30 17.27 -33.55 14.27
C ARG A 30 18.57 -33.42 15.07
N PHE A 31 19.70 -33.72 14.42
CA PHE A 31 21.00 -33.48 15.03
C PHE A 31 22.08 -33.14 14.01
N GLY A 32 23.12 -32.47 14.47
CA GLY A 32 24.17 -31.94 13.61
C GLY A 32 25.52 -31.73 14.26
N LEU A 33 26.48 -31.31 13.44
CA LEU A 33 27.80 -30.86 13.85
C LEU A 33 27.79 -29.34 14.01
N ARG A 34 28.37 -28.82 15.09
CA ARG A 34 28.64 -27.40 15.24
C ARG A 34 30.11 -27.10 14.98
N VAL A 35 30.39 -26.05 14.21
CA VAL A 35 31.74 -25.65 13.80
C VAL A 35 31.96 -24.15 13.95
N GLY A 36 33.11 -23.77 14.52
CA GLY A 36 33.59 -22.38 14.59
C GLY A 36 34.56 -22.04 13.45
N PRO A 37 34.99 -20.76 13.33
CA PRO A 37 35.83 -20.28 12.22
C PRO A 37 37.13 -21.05 12.01
N ASP A 38 37.76 -21.50 13.10
CA ASP A 38 38.97 -22.32 13.09
C ASP A 38 38.76 -23.72 12.48
N GLN A 39 37.50 -24.17 12.42
CA GLN A 39 37.11 -25.49 11.91
C GLN A 39 36.42 -25.44 10.54
N TRP A 40 36.12 -24.26 9.98
CA TRP A 40 35.36 -24.15 8.72
C TRP A 40 36.03 -24.84 7.54
N ALA A 41 37.35 -24.71 7.40
CA ALA A 41 38.08 -25.32 6.28
C ALA A 41 38.06 -26.86 6.36
N SER A 42 38.34 -27.43 7.53
CA SER A 42 38.34 -28.88 7.75
C SER A 42 36.93 -29.47 7.69
N ALA A 43 35.93 -28.74 8.18
CA ALA A 43 34.52 -29.11 8.04
C ALA A 43 34.09 -29.10 6.57
N ALA A 44 34.47 -28.08 5.79
CA ALA A 44 34.16 -28.00 4.36
C ALA A 44 34.76 -29.17 3.57
N GLU A 45 35.99 -29.59 3.89
CA GLU A 45 36.61 -30.78 3.29
C GLU A 45 35.86 -32.06 3.66
N ALA A 46 35.49 -32.22 4.95
CA ALA A 46 34.72 -33.37 5.42
C ALA A 46 33.33 -33.49 4.77
N LEU A 47 32.62 -32.36 4.65
CA LEU A 47 31.31 -32.28 4.01
C LEU A 47 31.38 -32.71 2.54
N ARG A 48 32.38 -32.24 1.79
CA ARG A 48 32.59 -32.63 0.38
C ARG A 48 32.94 -34.10 0.23
N ALA A 49 33.68 -34.67 1.18
CA ALA A 49 34.09 -36.06 1.15
C ALA A 49 32.94 -37.03 1.48
N ALA A 50 31.99 -36.61 2.31
CA ALA A 50 30.88 -37.45 2.78
C ALA A 50 29.55 -36.65 2.76
N PRO A 51 28.84 -36.63 1.61
CA PRO A 51 27.53 -35.98 1.52
C PRO A 51 26.47 -36.72 2.35
N ALA A 52 25.52 -35.97 2.91
CA ALA A 52 24.36 -36.50 3.61
C ALA A 52 23.31 -37.04 2.64
N ASP A 53 22.45 -37.94 3.15
CA ASP A 53 21.26 -38.39 2.44
C ASP A 53 20.20 -37.26 2.46
N PRO A 54 19.79 -36.71 1.31
CA PRO A 54 18.75 -35.67 1.28
C PRO A 54 17.39 -36.16 1.83
N ALA A 55 17.12 -37.47 1.83
CA ALA A 55 15.92 -38.03 2.43
C ALA A 55 16.02 -38.15 3.98
N ASN A 56 17.22 -38.01 4.54
CA ASN A 56 17.46 -38.11 5.98
C ASN A 56 18.74 -37.35 6.38
N PRO A 57 18.75 -36.01 6.27
CA PRO A 57 19.98 -35.22 6.37
C PRO A 57 20.53 -35.14 7.80
N VAL A 58 21.80 -34.75 7.91
CA VAL A 58 22.46 -34.30 9.15
C VAL A 58 22.58 -32.78 9.10
N GLY A 59 22.45 -32.11 10.26
CA GLY A 59 22.60 -30.66 10.36
C GLY A 59 24.05 -30.19 10.46
N LEU A 60 24.31 -28.98 10.01
CA LEU A 60 25.53 -28.22 10.26
C LEU A 60 25.13 -26.88 10.87
N THR A 61 25.60 -26.62 12.09
CA THR A 61 25.50 -25.31 12.73
C THR A 61 26.84 -24.59 12.56
N VAL A 62 26.85 -23.52 11.76
CA VAL A 62 28.01 -22.63 11.59
C VAL A 62 27.92 -21.53 12.63
N GLN A 63 28.83 -21.54 13.60
CA GLN A 63 28.89 -20.54 14.66
C GLN A 63 29.87 -19.43 14.29
N ILE A 64 29.41 -18.19 14.41
CA ILE A 64 30.17 -16.98 14.11
C ILE A 64 30.38 -16.19 15.42
N PRO A 65 31.60 -16.18 15.98
CA PRO A 65 31.91 -15.42 17.17
C PRO A 65 32.02 -13.91 16.88
N ALA A 66 31.87 -13.09 17.92
CA ALA A 66 31.87 -11.63 17.79
C ALA A 66 33.16 -11.09 17.17
N GLU A 67 34.30 -11.71 17.49
CA GLU A 67 35.63 -11.35 16.95
C GLU A 67 35.73 -11.54 15.42
N TRP A 68 35.11 -12.59 14.87
CA TRP A 68 35.05 -12.79 13.42
C TRP A 68 34.11 -11.76 12.80
N ALA A 69 32.99 -11.48 13.45
CA ALA A 69 31.96 -10.56 12.95
C ALA A 69 32.47 -9.11 12.81
N GLN A 70 33.50 -8.73 13.56
CA GLN A 70 34.17 -7.42 13.44
C GLN A 70 35.07 -7.32 12.19
N ALA A 71 35.60 -8.43 11.68
CA ALA A 71 36.45 -8.49 10.51
C ALA A 71 36.10 -9.72 9.63
N PRO A 72 34.91 -9.71 9.01
CA PRO A 72 34.36 -10.90 8.36
C PRO A 72 35.15 -11.32 7.12
N ASP A 73 35.53 -12.59 7.06
CA ASP A 73 36.03 -13.25 5.84
C ASP A 73 34.89 -13.98 5.13
N TRP A 74 34.13 -13.22 4.32
CA TRP A 74 32.99 -13.76 3.59
C TRP A 74 33.35 -14.94 2.67
N ALA A 75 34.58 -14.99 2.14
CA ALA A 75 35.00 -16.09 1.27
C ALA A 75 35.16 -17.40 2.07
N ALA A 76 35.69 -17.34 3.30
CA ALA A 76 35.77 -18.49 4.19
C ALA A 76 34.38 -18.98 4.59
N LEU A 77 33.46 -18.06 4.91
CA LEU A 77 32.06 -18.38 5.23
C LEU A 77 31.37 -19.04 4.01
N ASP A 78 31.45 -18.42 2.84
CA ASP A 78 30.87 -18.96 1.60
C ASP A 78 31.44 -20.34 1.26
N GLY A 79 32.71 -20.58 1.58
CA GLY A 79 33.38 -21.87 1.41
C GLY A 79 32.73 -23.00 2.22
N VAL A 80 32.42 -22.76 3.51
CA VAL A 80 31.77 -23.77 4.37
C VAL A 80 30.28 -23.88 4.10
N LEU A 81 29.59 -22.76 3.85
CA LEU A 81 28.17 -22.76 3.48
C LEU A 81 27.96 -23.49 2.15
N GLY A 82 28.77 -23.20 1.13
CA GLY A 82 28.74 -23.90 -0.15
C GLY A 82 29.03 -25.39 -0.03
N ALA A 83 29.95 -25.79 0.85
CA ALA A 83 30.21 -27.19 1.13
C ALA A 83 29.02 -27.88 1.81
N ALA A 84 28.35 -27.21 2.75
CA ALA A 84 27.15 -27.72 3.41
C ALA A 84 26.00 -27.95 2.42
N ARG A 85 25.75 -26.99 1.53
CA ARG A 85 24.74 -27.09 0.46
C ARG A 85 25.06 -28.23 -0.50
N ALA A 86 26.32 -28.34 -0.95
CA ALA A 86 26.77 -29.43 -1.82
C ALA A 86 26.64 -30.80 -1.14
N ALA A 87 26.89 -30.87 0.16
CA ALA A 87 26.75 -32.06 0.97
C ALA A 87 25.30 -32.37 1.38
N LYS A 88 24.31 -31.57 0.96
CA LYS A 88 22.89 -31.73 1.34
C LYS A 88 22.68 -31.76 2.86
N ALA A 89 23.47 -30.97 3.59
CA ALA A 89 23.30 -30.76 5.01
C ALA A 89 22.17 -29.75 5.29
N ARG A 90 21.48 -29.91 6.42
CA ARG A 90 20.61 -28.85 6.95
C ARG A 90 21.45 -27.74 7.54
N LEU A 91 21.18 -26.50 7.21
CA LEU A 91 22.06 -25.38 7.52
C LEU A 91 21.46 -24.49 8.61
N CYS A 92 22.18 -24.35 9.71
CA CYS A 92 21.93 -23.31 10.71
C CYS A 92 23.14 -22.38 10.80
N VAL A 93 22.92 -21.07 10.80
CA VAL A 93 23.99 -20.08 11.00
C VAL A 93 23.68 -19.28 12.25
N THR A 94 24.56 -19.31 13.24
CA THR A 94 24.40 -18.55 14.48
C THR A 94 25.51 -17.50 14.57
N THR A 95 25.15 -16.27 14.93
CA THR A 95 26.12 -15.18 15.09
C THR A 95 25.97 -14.50 16.43
N ALA A 96 27.10 -14.18 17.06
CA ALA A 96 27.16 -13.20 18.13
C ALA A 96 27.00 -11.77 17.59
N ILE A 97 26.79 -10.81 18.49
CA ILE A 97 26.59 -9.40 18.11
C ILE A 97 27.98 -8.77 17.84
N PRO A 98 28.24 -8.25 16.62
CA PRO A 98 29.58 -7.75 16.23
C PRO A 98 30.03 -6.48 16.96
N ALA A 99 29.07 -5.60 17.27
CA ALA A 99 29.29 -4.23 17.73
C ALA A 99 28.13 -3.77 18.64
N GLU A 100 27.91 -2.46 18.80
CA GLU A 100 26.81 -1.94 19.60
C GLU A 100 25.45 -2.47 19.09
N PRO A 101 24.61 -3.06 19.98
CA PRO A 101 23.29 -3.53 19.62
C PRO A 101 22.44 -2.43 18.98
N GLY A 102 21.80 -2.73 17.85
CA GLY A 102 20.93 -1.78 17.14
C GLY A 102 21.65 -0.71 16.31
N SER A 103 22.99 -0.63 16.32
CA SER A 103 23.74 0.29 15.47
C SER A 103 23.60 -0.01 13.98
N ALA A 104 23.76 1.00 13.12
CA ALA A 104 23.65 0.83 11.67
C ALA A 104 24.65 -0.20 11.11
N GLU A 105 25.84 -0.29 11.70
CA GLU A 105 26.88 -1.27 11.34
C GLU A 105 26.43 -2.70 11.69
N THR A 106 25.93 -2.91 12.91
CA THR A 106 25.37 -4.21 13.34
C THR A 106 24.22 -4.65 12.44
N LEU A 107 23.26 -3.76 12.16
CA LEU A 107 22.11 -4.09 11.31
C LEU A 107 22.55 -4.42 9.87
N LYS A 108 23.52 -3.68 9.31
CA LYS A 108 24.09 -3.95 7.99
C LYS A 108 24.85 -5.27 7.95
N TYR A 109 25.61 -5.61 8.98
CA TYR A 109 26.28 -6.90 9.11
C TYR A 109 25.26 -8.04 9.11
N LEU A 110 24.22 -7.97 9.94
CA LEU A 110 23.19 -9.03 10.04
C LEU A 110 22.44 -9.22 8.73
N ALA A 111 22.08 -8.13 8.04
CA ALA A 111 21.44 -8.20 6.74
C ALA A 111 22.36 -8.78 5.64
N THR A 112 23.67 -8.51 5.72
CA THR A 112 24.68 -9.08 4.81
C THR A 112 24.87 -10.57 5.09
N LEU A 113 24.98 -10.97 6.35
CA LEU A 113 25.06 -12.35 6.78
C LEU A 113 23.86 -13.18 6.28
N SER A 114 22.65 -12.63 6.41
CA SER A 114 21.42 -13.24 5.89
C SER A 114 21.51 -13.53 4.38
N ALA A 115 22.01 -12.57 3.60
CA ALA A 115 22.19 -12.74 2.15
C ALA A 115 23.21 -13.84 1.80
N HIS A 116 24.31 -13.95 2.56
CA HIS A 116 25.31 -15.02 2.37
C HIS A 116 24.78 -16.40 2.80
N ALA A 117 24.01 -16.47 3.89
CA ALA A 117 23.35 -17.69 4.33
C ALA A 117 22.34 -18.22 3.29
N GLY A 118 21.67 -17.31 2.58
CA GLY A 118 20.81 -17.62 1.43
C GLY A 118 19.47 -18.26 1.81
N GLU A 119 18.67 -18.59 0.79
CA GLU A 119 17.33 -19.17 0.96
C GLU A 119 17.36 -20.62 1.47
N GLU A 120 18.48 -21.34 1.30
CA GLU A 120 18.65 -22.73 1.75
C GLU A 120 18.95 -22.86 3.25
N ALA A 121 19.13 -21.76 3.99
CA ALA A 121 19.30 -21.82 5.44
C ALA A 121 18.00 -22.25 6.14
N ASP A 122 18.05 -23.31 6.94
CA ASP A 122 16.91 -23.76 7.76
C ASP A 122 16.65 -22.79 8.93
N ALA A 123 17.73 -22.23 9.51
CA ALA A 123 17.65 -21.33 10.65
C ALA A 123 18.80 -20.32 10.71
N LEU A 124 18.50 -19.11 11.16
CA LEU A 124 19.46 -18.05 11.48
C LEU A 124 19.31 -17.69 12.97
N GLY A 125 20.40 -17.77 13.73
CA GLY A 125 20.40 -17.50 15.16
C GLY A 125 21.18 -16.23 15.51
N LEU A 126 20.64 -15.45 16.45
CA LEU A 126 21.34 -14.37 17.11
C LEU A 126 21.65 -14.81 18.55
N SER A 127 22.94 -14.94 18.91
CA SER A 127 23.31 -15.23 20.30
C SER A 127 22.91 -14.07 21.20
N PHE A 128 22.27 -14.40 22.34
CA PHE A 128 21.89 -13.45 23.36
C PHE A 128 22.74 -13.69 24.61
N ALA A 129 23.81 -12.91 24.76
CA ALA A 129 24.60 -12.90 25.96
C ALA A 129 24.45 -11.53 26.65
N PRO A 130 23.88 -11.43 27.87
CA PRO A 130 23.69 -10.15 28.55
C PRO A 130 24.97 -9.31 28.69
N SER A 131 26.14 -9.96 28.73
CA SER A 131 27.45 -9.31 28.76
C SER A 131 27.76 -8.47 27.51
N GLU A 132 27.06 -8.70 26.40
CA GLU A 132 27.19 -7.92 25.15
C GLU A 132 26.38 -6.61 25.19
N PHE A 133 25.56 -6.40 26.23
CA PHE A 133 24.69 -5.24 26.38
C PHE A 133 25.16 -4.35 27.55
N SER A 134 24.94 -3.04 27.43
CA SER A 134 25.22 -2.11 28.53
C SER A 134 24.19 -2.25 29.65
N GLU A 135 24.59 -2.01 30.91
CA GLU A 135 23.66 -2.02 32.05
C GLU A 135 22.49 -1.05 31.86
N ALA A 136 22.74 0.10 31.21
CA ALA A 136 21.71 1.07 30.88
C ALA A 136 20.65 0.49 29.94
N LEU A 137 21.08 -0.27 28.92
CA LEU A 137 20.18 -0.91 27.96
C LEU A 137 19.42 -2.08 28.60
N LEU A 138 20.08 -2.90 29.42
CA LEU A 138 19.44 -3.99 30.16
C LEU A 138 18.39 -3.49 31.15
N SER A 139 18.56 -2.27 31.68
CA SER A 139 17.59 -1.60 32.56
C SER A 139 16.43 -0.91 31.79
N ALA A 140 16.48 -0.89 30.46
CA ALA A 140 15.53 -0.20 29.58
C ALA A 140 14.81 -1.20 28.64
N PRO A 141 13.84 -1.98 29.14
CA PRO A 141 13.25 -3.10 28.41
C PRO A 141 12.55 -2.70 27.10
N ASP A 142 12.05 -1.47 26.97
CA ASP A 142 11.46 -0.97 25.73
C ASP A 142 12.48 -0.75 24.62
N GLN A 143 13.65 -0.22 24.99
CA GLN A 143 14.77 0.01 24.07
C GLN A 143 15.42 -1.33 23.69
N LEU A 144 15.67 -2.20 24.67
CA LEU A 144 16.20 -3.55 24.42
C LEU A 144 15.28 -4.36 23.47
N ALA A 145 13.96 -4.31 23.69
CA ALA A 145 13.00 -4.94 22.79
C ALA A 145 13.07 -4.35 21.37
N LEU A 146 13.21 -3.03 21.23
CA LEU A 146 13.33 -2.38 19.91
C LEU A 146 14.60 -2.83 19.18
N ASP A 147 15.74 -2.87 19.85
CA ASP A 147 17.02 -3.22 19.24
C ASP A 147 17.07 -4.71 18.87
N LEU A 148 16.60 -5.61 19.74
CA LEU A 148 16.47 -7.03 19.42
C LEU A 148 15.53 -7.27 18.24
N LYS A 149 14.40 -6.57 18.17
CA LYS A 149 13.49 -6.62 17.01
C LYS A 149 14.21 -6.20 15.73
N ARG A 150 14.90 -5.06 15.73
CA ARG A 150 15.66 -4.58 14.56
C ARG A 150 16.76 -5.56 14.14
N MET A 151 17.47 -6.15 15.09
CA MET A 151 18.53 -7.12 14.79
C MET A 151 17.98 -8.42 14.20
N THR A 152 16.96 -9.02 14.84
CA THR A 152 16.30 -10.24 14.33
C THR A 152 15.62 -10.03 12.97
N THR A 153 15.04 -8.85 12.77
CA THR A 153 14.43 -8.41 11.51
C THR A 153 15.48 -8.24 10.41
N SER A 154 16.63 -7.63 10.72
CA SER A 154 17.77 -7.53 9.79
C SER A 154 18.39 -8.89 9.47
N LEU A 155 18.53 -9.76 10.47
CA LEU A 155 19.07 -11.11 10.31
C LEU A 155 18.14 -11.97 9.46
N ARG A 156 16.81 -11.82 9.58
CA ARG A 156 15.88 -12.49 8.68
C ARG A 156 16.00 -11.98 7.26
N GLY A 157 15.95 -10.67 7.08
CA GLY A 157 15.91 -10.06 5.75
C GLY A 157 14.82 -10.69 4.87
N GLY A 158 15.21 -11.12 3.66
CA GLY A 158 14.37 -11.87 2.72
C GLY A 158 14.36 -13.39 2.91
N SER A 159 15.07 -13.93 3.90
CA SER A 159 15.20 -15.37 4.08
C SER A 159 13.93 -16.01 4.65
N SER A 160 13.63 -17.22 4.18
CA SER A 160 12.61 -18.11 4.76
C SER A 160 13.09 -18.87 6.01
N ALA A 161 14.36 -18.69 6.40
CA ALA A 161 14.95 -19.35 7.56
C ALA A 161 14.21 -19.01 8.85
N LYS A 162 14.17 -19.97 9.78
CA LYS A 162 13.66 -19.73 11.13
C LYS A 162 14.60 -18.81 11.90
N ILE A 163 14.05 -17.82 12.60
CA ILE A 163 14.87 -16.94 13.45
C ILE A 163 14.95 -17.50 14.86
N LEU A 164 16.17 -17.79 15.32
CA LEU A 164 16.43 -18.29 16.67
C LEU A 164 17.04 -17.19 17.55
N LEU A 165 16.56 -17.07 18.78
CA LEU A 165 17.28 -16.34 19.82
C LEU A 165 18.12 -17.34 20.62
N GLY A 166 19.44 -17.24 20.48
CA GLY A 166 20.37 -18.27 20.92
C GLY A 166 21.04 -18.00 22.26
N GLU A 167 21.66 -19.05 22.79
CA GLU A 167 22.42 -19.06 24.06
C GLU A 167 21.60 -18.75 25.33
N VAL A 168 20.28 -18.90 25.26
CA VAL A 168 19.38 -18.63 26.39
C VAL A 168 19.71 -19.56 27.56
N SER A 169 19.97 -18.97 28.71
CA SER A 169 20.21 -19.66 29.98
C SER A 169 19.15 -19.28 31.03
N PRO A 170 19.04 -20.02 32.15
CA PRO A 170 18.15 -19.66 33.25
C PRO A 170 18.39 -18.26 33.83
N ALA A 171 19.62 -17.75 33.74
CA ALA A 171 19.97 -16.42 34.24
C ALA A 171 19.37 -15.29 33.38
N ASP A 172 19.03 -15.58 32.13
CA ASP A 172 18.56 -14.60 31.15
C ASP A 172 17.04 -14.43 31.17
N LEU A 173 16.31 -15.40 31.72
CA LEU A 173 14.84 -15.45 31.70
C LEU A 173 14.19 -14.18 32.30
N PRO A 174 14.64 -13.65 33.46
CA PRO A 174 14.07 -12.42 34.01
C PRO A 174 14.20 -11.19 33.10
N LEU A 175 15.20 -11.17 32.21
CA LEU A 175 15.40 -10.12 31.21
C LEU A 175 14.54 -10.35 29.96
N LEU A 176 14.31 -11.60 29.59
CA LEU A 176 13.53 -11.96 28.40
C LEU A 176 12.02 -11.84 28.63
N GLU A 177 11.49 -12.24 29.79
CA GLU A 177 10.05 -12.22 30.09
C GLU A 177 9.37 -10.86 29.80
N PRO A 178 9.92 -9.70 30.22
CA PRO A 178 9.32 -8.40 29.92
C PRO A 178 9.24 -8.07 28.42
N LEU A 179 10.08 -8.67 27.58
CA LEU A 179 10.09 -8.42 26.14
C LEU A 179 8.86 -9.05 25.45
N TYR A 180 8.32 -10.15 25.99
CA TYR A 180 7.14 -10.82 25.42
C TYR A 180 5.85 -10.02 25.63
N ALA A 181 5.80 -9.20 26.68
CA ALA A 181 4.74 -8.20 26.85
C ALA A 181 4.79 -7.07 25.81
N ARG A 182 5.85 -7.00 24.99
CA ARG A 182 6.11 -5.96 23.97
C ARG A 182 6.11 -6.56 22.56
N ASP A 183 5.34 -7.61 22.31
CA ASP A 183 5.21 -8.28 21.00
C ASP A 183 6.52 -8.85 20.43
N PHE A 184 7.53 -9.12 21.28
CA PHE A 184 8.79 -9.68 20.80
C PHE A 184 8.63 -11.08 20.19
N ARG A 185 7.60 -11.82 20.63
CA ARG A 185 7.24 -13.15 20.12
C ARG A 185 7.11 -13.21 18.59
N ALA A 186 6.64 -12.14 17.94
CA ALA A 186 6.43 -12.14 16.49
C ALA A 186 7.73 -12.15 15.67
N TYR A 187 8.88 -11.87 16.30
CA TYR A 187 10.18 -11.68 15.64
C TYR A 187 11.11 -12.88 15.78
N VAL A 188 10.83 -13.77 16.73
CA VAL A 188 11.61 -14.97 17.03
C VAL A 188 10.74 -16.19 16.79
N GLU A 189 11.25 -17.19 16.09
CA GLU A 189 10.53 -18.44 15.78
C GLU A 189 11.05 -19.64 16.57
N GLY A 190 12.16 -19.51 17.29
CA GLY A 190 12.74 -20.57 18.12
C GLY A 190 13.89 -20.06 18.98
N TYR A 191 14.54 -20.97 19.69
CA TYR A 191 15.59 -20.63 20.65
C TYR A 191 16.75 -21.60 20.55
N SER A 192 17.93 -21.17 20.99
CA SER A 192 19.01 -22.10 21.32
C SER A 192 19.47 -21.93 22.76
N SER A 193 20.02 -23.00 23.33
CA SER A 193 20.60 -23.00 24.67
C SER A 193 21.85 -23.87 24.71
N ALA A 194 22.91 -23.38 25.34
CA ALA A 194 24.10 -24.14 25.68
C ALA A 194 24.08 -24.68 27.12
N THR A 195 23.01 -24.40 27.88
CA THR A 195 22.88 -24.85 29.26
C THR A 195 22.37 -26.28 29.30
N THR A 196 23.28 -27.24 29.42
CA THR A 196 22.96 -28.66 29.56
C THR A 196 23.21 -29.17 30.97
N GLY A 197 22.36 -30.08 31.45
CA GLY A 197 22.66 -30.88 32.65
C GLY A 197 23.79 -31.89 32.42
N SER A 198 24.17 -32.61 33.48
CA SER A 198 25.26 -33.60 33.42
C SER A 198 25.04 -34.77 32.46
N ALA A 199 23.80 -35.01 32.03
CA ALA A 199 23.41 -36.05 31.08
C ALA A 199 23.02 -35.49 29.70
N GLY A 200 23.29 -34.20 29.43
CA GLY A 200 22.98 -33.55 28.14
C GLY A 200 21.52 -33.12 28.00
N GLU A 201 20.76 -33.02 29.10
CA GLU A 201 19.38 -32.54 29.10
C GLU A 201 19.28 -31.01 29.01
N PRO A 202 18.21 -30.45 28.40
CA PRO A 202 17.96 -29.01 28.44
C PRO A 202 17.59 -28.57 29.86
N SER A 203 17.82 -27.28 30.18
CA SER A 203 17.38 -26.70 31.44
C SER A 203 15.84 -26.67 31.55
N GLU A 204 15.31 -27.20 32.65
CA GLU A 204 13.87 -27.20 32.96
C GLU A 204 13.29 -25.78 33.02
N ALA A 205 14.07 -24.80 33.49
CA ALA A 205 13.64 -23.40 33.54
C ALA A 205 13.43 -22.82 32.12
N VAL A 206 14.36 -23.13 31.19
CA VAL A 206 14.26 -22.70 29.79
C VAL A 206 13.05 -23.37 29.12
N VAL A 207 12.88 -24.69 29.31
CA VAL A 207 11.72 -25.42 28.75
C VAL A 207 10.39 -24.86 29.27
N SER A 208 10.31 -24.59 30.58
CA SER A 208 9.13 -24.00 31.21
C SER A 208 8.82 -22.61 30.67
N PHE A 209 9.85 -21.78 30.47
CA PHE A 209 9.70 -20.47 29.84
C PHE A 209 9.13 -20.58 28.42
N LEU A 210 9.63 -21.50 27.60
CA LEU A 210 9.11 -21.73 26.25
C LEU A 210 7.64 -22.17 26.28
N GLN A 211 7.28 -23.08 27.18
CA GLN A 211 5.88 -23.53 27.31
C GLN A 211 4.94 -22.39 27.76
N GLY A 212 5.42 -21.48 28.61
CA GLY A 212 4.64 -20.34 29.12
C GLY A 212 4.51 -19.18 28.13
N TYR A 213 5.58 -18.83 27.42
CA TYR A 213 5.64 -17.60 26.61
C TYR A 213 5.65 -17.84 25.10
N HIS A 214 6.08 -19.02 24.64
CA HIS A 214 6.14 -19.36 23.21
C HIS A 214 5.88 -20.85 22.96
N LEU A 215 4.70 -21.33 23.35
CA LEU A 215 4.33 -22.74 23.23
C LEU A 215 4.54 -23.28 21.80
N GLY A 216 5.28 -24.38 21.69
CA GLY A 216 5.61 -25.04 20.42
C GLY A 216 6.83 -24.48 19.69
N ALA A 217 7.54 -23.49 20.25
CA ALA A 217 8.76 -22.98 19.66
C ALA A 217 9.89 -24.04 19.68
N PRO A 218 10.59 -24.29 18.57
CA PRO A 218 11.73 -25.19 18.53
C PRO A 218 12.87 -24.73 19.44
N LEU A 219 13.49 -25.70 20.13
CA LEU A 219 14.69 -25.52 20.92
C LEU A 219 15.87 -26.26 20.27
N LEU A 220 16.92 -25.51 19.93
CA LEU A 220 18.24 -26.01 19.54
C LEU A 220 19.12 -26.15 20.79
N LEU A 221 19.48 -27.38 21.16
CA LEU A 221 20.39 -27.64 22.27
C LEU A 221 21.82 -27.81 21.78
N HIS A 222 22.68 -26.95 22.28
CA HIS A 222 24.11 -26.89 22.00
C HIS A 222 24.87 -27.82 22.96
N LEU A 223 25.26 -29.01 22.48
CA LEU A 223 25.93 -30.03 23.31
C LEU A 223 27.41 -29.69 23.53
N PRO A 224 28.02 -30.15 24.66
CA PRO A 224 29.42 -29.89 24.96
C PRO A 224 30.39 -30.45 23.92
N ARG A 225 31.57 -29.82 23.81
CA ARG A 225 32.64 -30.28 22.93
C ARG A 225 33.09 -31.70 23.28
N THR A 226 33.21 -32.54 22.26
CA THR A 226 33.61 -33.95 22.38
C THR A 226 34.99 -34.20 21.79
N THR A 227 35.75 -35.11 22.42
CA THR A 227 37.09 -35.51 21.96
C THR A 227 37.09 -36.83 21.18
N ASN A 228 35.98 -37.57 21.18
CA ASN A 228 35.85 -38.80 20.41
C ASN A 228 34.44 -38.95 19.79
N PRO A 229 34.29 -39.78 18.75
CA PRO A 229 33.02 -39.90 18.02
C PRO A 229 31.92 -40.64 18.78
N ILE A 230 32.29 -41.44 19.78
CA ILE A 230 31.35 -42.16 20.66
C ILE A 230 30.57 -41.16 21.50
N ALA A 231 31.28 -40.22 22.12
CA ALA A 231 30.70 -39.20 22.96
C ALA A 231 29.70 -38.34 22.16
N ALA A 232 30.04 -38.01 20.90
CA ALA A 232 29.15 -37.26 20.01
C ALA A 232 27.83 -38.00 19.75
N GLN A 233 27.86 -39.28 19.35
CA GLN A 233 26.66 -40.07 19.11
C GLN A 233 25.83 -40.27 20.39
N VAL A 234 26.47 -40.55 21.52
CA VAL A 234 25.77 -40.80 22.79
C VAL A 234 25.07 -39.54 23.31
N LEU A 235 25.73 -38.38 23.29
CA LEU A 235 25.15 -37.13 23.76
C LEU A 235 23.93 -36.73 22.90
N VAL A 236 24.06 -36.83 21.57
CA VAL A 236 22.95 -36.59 20.65
C VAL A 236 21.75 -37.49 20.97
N LEU A 237 21.98 -38.79 21.16
CA LEU A 237 20.90 -39.74 21.46
C LEU A 237 20.29 -39.49 22.85
N ALA A 238 21.09 -39.16 23.86
CA ALA A 238 20.61 -38.86 25.21
C ALA A 238 19.72 -37.62 25.23
N SER A 239 20.10 -36.59 24.47
CA SER A 239 19.38 -35.31 24.38
C SER A 239 18.00 -35.43 23.72
N ALA A 240 17.76 -36.48 22.93
CA ALA A 240 16.49 -36.68 22.24
C ALA A 240 15.29 -36.64 23.21
N SER A 241 15.44 -37.21 24.40
CA SER A 241 14.32 -37.64 25.28
C SER A 241 13.49 -36.57 25.98
N ARG A 242 13.67 -35.26 25.71
CA ARG A 242 13.16 -34.19 26.60
C ARG A 242 12.73 -32.91 25.87
N ASP A 243 11.81 -33.02 24.91
CA ASP A 243 11.22 -31.88 24.18
C ASP A 243 12.21 -31.01 23.39
N VAL A 244 13.41 -31.53 23.11
CA VAL A 244 14.42 -30.86 22.28
C VAL A 244 14.13 -31.13 20.81
N THR A 245 14.05 -30.06 20.01
CA THR A 245 13.69 -30.16 18.59
C THR A 245 14.89 -30.36 17.67
N TYR A 246 16.04 -29.82 18.06
CA TYR A 246 17.31 -29.94 17.34
C TYR A 246 18.48 -29.99 18.32
N THR A 247 19.50 -30.81 18.04
CA THR A 247 20.76 -30.78 18.80
C THR A 247 21.96 -30.62 17.88
N ASP A 248 22.97 -29.91 18.33
CA ASP A 248 24.28 -29.95 17.69
C ASP A 248 25.36 -30.28 18.71
N VAL A 249 26.46 -30.83 18.21
CA VAL A 249 27.61 -31.18 19.02
C VAL A 249 28.86 -30.60 18.40
N GLU A 250 29.73 -30.05 19.23
CA GLU A 250 31.05 -29.61 18.81
C GLU A 250 32.05 -30.76 18.97
N ALA A 251 33.00 -30.90 18.05
CA ALA A 251 33.99 -31.96 18.09
C ALA A 251 35.40 -31.42 17.89
N ALA A 252 36.39 -32.07 18.50
CA ALA A 252 37.80 -31.74 18.27
C ALA A 252 38.22 -31.94 16.81
N ASP A 253 37.68 -32.97 16.14
CA ASP A 253 37.89 -33.27 14.74
C ASP A 253 36.55 -33.30 13.97
N PRO A 254 36.23 -32.26 13.18
CA PRO A 254 35.02 -32.17 12.37
C PRO A 254 34.84 -33.36 11.41
N ALA A 255 35.92 -33.88 10.83
CA ALA A 255 35.84 -34.92 9.81
C ALA A 255 35.35 -36.25 10.39
N THR A 256 35.96 -36.68 11.49
CA THR A 256 35.55 -37.91 12.17
C THR A 256 34.16 -37.76 12.80
N ALA A 257 33.81 -36.59 13.34
CA ALA A 257 32.50 -36.35 13.91
C ALA A 257 31.39 -36.32 12.85
N TRP A 258 31.60 -35.64 11.73
CA TRP A 258 30.65 -35.61 10.61
C TRP A 258 30.34 -37.01 10.09
N LYS A 259 31.39 -37.81 9.82
CA LYS A 259 31.22 -39.21 9.40
C LYS A 259 30.49 -40.05 10.44
N SER A 260 30.81 -39.88 11.71
CA SER A 260 30.13 -40.57 12.81
C SER A 260 28.64 -40.21 12.91
N LEU A 261 28.27 -38.94 12.72
CA LEU A 261 26.87 -38.50 12.71
C LEU A 261 26.12 -39.02 11.49
N LEU A 262 26.76 -39.09 10.32
CA LEU A 262 26.19 -39.73 9.13
C LEU A 262 25.95 -41.22 9.35
N ASP A 263 26.92 -41.94 9.93
CA ASP A 263 26.78 -43.35 10.26
C ASP A 263 25.61 -43.58 11.22
N LEU A 264 25.45 -42.74 12.25
CA LEU A 264 24.29 -42.79 13.16
C LEU A 264 22.99 -42.49 12.42
N ARG A 265 22.96 -41.42 11.61
CA ARG A 265 21.78 -41.02 10.85
C ARG A 265 21.31 -42.11 9.89
N GLY A 266 22.23 -42.85 9.27
CA GLY A 266 21.90 -44.02 8.43
C GLY A 266 21.22 -45.18 9.17
N ARG A 267 21.25 -45.20 10.52
CA ARG A 267 20.57 -46.20 11.36
C ARG A 267 19.22 -45.75 11.89
N LEU A 268 18.95 -44.45 11.86
CA LEU A 268 17.72 -43.88 12.39
C LEU A 268 16.83 -43.45 11.23
N SER A 269 15.57 -43.84 11.25
CA SER A 269 14.60 -43.33 10.28
C SER A 269 14.27 -41.85 10.56
N PRO A 270 13.77 -41.10 9.56
CA PRO A 270 13.32 -39.72 9.77
C PRO A 270 12.24 -39.57 10.85
N GLY A 271 11.38 -40.60 11.00
CA GLY A 271 10.33 -40.67 12.01
C GLY A 271 10.82 -41.05 13.42
N THR A 272 12.11 -41.37 13.59
CA THR A 272 12.67 -41.70 14.90
C THR A 272 12.54 -40.49 15.82
N ALA A 273 11.76 -40.68 16.89
CA ALA A 273 11.57 -39.76 17.99
C ALA A 273 12.01 -40.44 19.29
N PRO A 274 12.04 -39.72 20.42
CA PRO A 274 12.15 -40.36 21.72
C PRO A 274 11.01 -41.31 21.97
N GLY A 275 11.34 -42.50 22.47
CA GLY A 275 10.35 -43.47 22.92
C GLY A 275 9.98 -43.24 24.38
N PHE A 276 8.72 -43.46 24.74
CA PHE A 276 8.34 -43.59 26.14
C PHE A 276 9.10 -44.79 26.74
N GLY A 277 9.86 -44.54 27.81
CA GLY A 277 10.48 -45.62 28.57
C GLY A 277 9.39 -46.51 29.13
N ALA A 278 9.26 -47.73 28.62
CA ALA A 278 8.44 -48.73 29.27
C ALA A 278 9.10 -49.00 30.63
N MET A 279 8.44 -48.62 31.73
CA MET A 279 8.95 -48.79 33.12
C MET A 279 9.27 -50.25 33.50
N ALA A 280 9.15 -51.20 32.58
CA ALA A 280 9.34 -52.63 32.76
C ALA A 280 10.50 -53.25 31.93
N THR A 281 11.37 -52.44 31.29
CA THR A 281 12.57 -53.02 30.65
C THR A 281 13.67 -53.29 31.68
N GLU A 282 14.02 -54.56 31.89
CA GLU A 282 15.03 -54.99 32.88
C GLU A 282 16.33 -55.40 32.19
N ILE A 283 17.48 -54.93 32.71
CA ILE A 283 18.81 -55.39 32.29
C ILE A 283 19.45 -56.18 33.44
N SER A 284 19.82 -57.42 33.17
CA SER A 284 20.58 -58.28 34.08
C SER A 284 21.77 -58.94 33.37
N GLY A 285 22.79 -59.31 34.14
CA GLY A 285 23.86 -60.20 33.71
C GLY A 285 23.79 -61.52 34.46
N SER A 286 24.82 -62.36 34.32
CA SER A 286 24.92 -63.64 35.04
C SER A 286 24.90 -63.50 36.58
N GLU A 287 25.33 -62.35 37.11
CA GLU A 287 25.42 -62.07 38.55
C GLU A 287 24.23 -61.24 39.10
N GLY A 288 23.22 -60.93 38.28
CA GLY A 288 22.05 -60.13 38.69
C GLY A 288 21.89 -58.81 37.92
N PRO A 289 21.12 -57.84 38.45
CA PRO A 289 20.84 -56.56 37.79
C PRO A 289 22.12 -55.79 37.42
N ARG A 290 22.08 -55.07 36.28
CA ARG A 290 23.23 -54.30 35.76
C ARG A 290 22.98 -52.78 35.82
N PRO A 291 23.04 -52.17 37.02
CA PRO A 291 22.81 -50.72 37.19
C PRO A 291 23.93 -49.87 36.56
N ASP A 292 25.05 -50.50 36.20
CA ASP A 292 26.16 -49.89 35.47
C ASP A 292 25.84 -49.67 33.97
N VAL A 293 24.68 -50.11 33.48
CA VAL A 293 24.21 -49.91 32.10
C VAL A 293 22.93 -49.06 32.12
N GLY A 294 22.95 -47.94 31.39
CA GLY A 294 21.80 -47.06 31.15
C GLY A 294 21.12 -47.35 29.82
N LEU A 295 19.88 -46.87 29.70
CA LEU A 295 19.03 -47.04 28.52
C LEU A 295 18.51 -45.70 28.01
N ILE A 296 18.53 -45.53 26.69
CA ILE A 296 17.84 -44.46 25.97
C ILE A 296 16.87 -45.12 24.99
N HIS A 297 15.59 -44.79 25.09
CA HIS A 297 14.54 -45.37 24.25
C HIS A 297 14.22 -44.44 23.08
N LEU A 298 14.10 -45.01 21.88
CA LEU A 298 13.73 -44.34 20.64
C LEU A 298 12.58 -45.11 19.97
N LEU A 299 11.71 -44.40 19.30
CA LEU A 299 10.53 -44.94 18.63
C LEU A 299 10.29 -44.19 17.31
N ASP A 300 10.14 -44.95 16.24
CA ASP A 300 9.44 -44.51 15.04
C ASP A 300 8.03 -45.11 15.07
N ALA A 301 7.05 -44.27 15.40
CA ALA A 301 5.66 -44.69 15.55
C ALA A 301 5.03 -45.09 14.21
N ASP A 302 5.43 -44.45 13.11
CA ASP A 302 4.89 -44.72 11.78
C ASP A 302 5.33 -46.10 11.28
N ARG A 303 6.62 -46.40 11.46
CA ARG A 303 7.22 -47.69 11.07
C ARG A 303 7.09 -48.76 12.13
N MET A 304 6.62 -48.42 13.34
CA MET A 304 6.63 -49.30 14.50
C MET A 304 8.03 -49.88 14.82
N ALA A 305 9.08 -49.10 14.53
CA ALA A 305 10.46 -49.48 14.81
C ALA A 305 10.86 -48.91 16.17
N GLN A 306 11.38 -49.75 17.06
CA GLN A 306 11.93 -49.33 18.35
C GLN A 306 13.45 -49.49 18.34
N SER A 307 14.13 -48.56 18.99
CA SER A 307 15.56 -48.66 19.24
C SER A 307 15.89 -48.32 20.68
N MET A 308 16.91 -48.99 21.21
CA MET A 308 17.38 -48.85 22.58
C MET A 308 18.89 -48.67 22.55
N VAL A 309 19.37 -47.55 23.09
CA VAL A 309 20.80 -47.31 23.23
C VAL A 309 21.22 -47.76 24.62
N LEU A 310 22.10 -48.76 24.68
CA LEU A 310 22.72 -49.21 25.92
C LEU A 310 24.01 -48.41 26.12
N VAL A 311 24.16 -47.74 27.26
CA VAL A 311 25.29 -46.86 27.57
C VAL A 311 25.93 -47.20 28.92
N PRO A 312 27.25 -47.20 29.06
CA PRO A 312 27.90 -47.39 30.37
C PRO A 312 27.63 -46.18 31.27
N ARG A 313 27.17 -46.40 32.51
CA ARG A 313 26.97 -45.35 33.53
C ARG A 313 28.20 -45.09 34.39
N VAL A 314 29.16 -46.01 34.39
CA VAL A 314 30.41 -45.92 35.15
C VAL A 314 31.60 -46.27 34.26
N ALA A 315 32.75 -45.64 34.53
CA ALA A 315 34.00 -46.01 33.89
C ALA A 315 34.35 -47.48 34.22
N GLY A 316 34.62 -48.29 33.20
CA GLY A 316 34.95 -49.71 33.39
C GLY A 316 33.75 -50.64 33.61
N SER A 317 32.56 -50.31 33.08
CA SER A 317 31.41 -51.22 33.04
C SER A 317 31.83 -52.62 32.57
N ARG A 318 31.50 -53.65 33.35
CA ARG A 318 32.04 -55.00 33.17
C ARG A 318 31.55 -55.63 31.87
N ALA A 319 32.46 -56.10 31.02
CA ALA A 319 32.08 -56.87 29.84
C ALA A 319 31.36 -58.18 30.23
N GLY A 320 30.42 -58.64 29.41
CA GLY A 320 29.65 -59.86 29.66
C GLY A 320 28.39 -59.95 28.79
N LEU A 321 27.60 -61.01 28.97
CA LEU A 321 26.32 -61.16 28.29
C LEU A 321 25.21 -60.49 29.12
N LEU A 322 24.49 -59.53 28.51
CA LEU A 322 23.32 -58.88 29.11
C LEU A 322 22.06 -59.61 28.67
N ARG A 323 21.17 -59.92 29.62
CA ARG A 323 19.77 -60.27 29.36
C ARG A 323 18.94 -59.00 29.43
N VAL A 324 18.47 -58.55 28.27
CA VAL A 324 17.53 -57.42 28.13
C VAL A 324 16.12 -57.99 28.04
N ARG A 325 15.32 -57.80 29.08
CA ARG A 325 13.93 -58.26 29.12
C ARG A 325 13.00 -57.12 28.74
N LEU A 326 12.30 -57.27 27.62
CA LEU A 326 11.32 -56.33 27.09
C LEU A 326 9.91 -56.74 27.52
N PRO A 327 9.04 -55.78 27.91
CA PRO A 327 7.64 -56.04 28.28
C PRO A 327 6.75 -56.17 27.04
N THR A 328 7.20 -56.91 26.03
CA THR A 328 6.44 -57.22 24.81
C THR A 328 6.94 -58.52 24.20
N ALA A 329 6.03 -59.40 23.76
CA ALA A 329 6.37 -60.59 22.97
C ALA A 329 6.42 -60.31 21.45
N ASP A 330 5.90 -59.15 21.04
CA ASP A 330 5.67 -58.78 19.63
C ASP A 330 6.86 -58.04 19.02
N ILE A 331 8.05 -58.63 19.10
CA ILE A 331 9.26 -58.10 18.46
C ILE A 331 9.71 -58.99 17.29
N THR A 332 10.29 -58.35 16.29
CA THR A 332 10.88 -59.01 15.11
C THR A 332 12.21 -58.33 14.75
N ASP A 333 13.11 -59.12 14.17
CA ASP A 333 14.40 -58.67 13.65
C ASP A 333 15.26 -57.84 14.63
N PRO A 334 15.54 -58.31 15.85
CA PRO A 334 16.43 -57.59 16.75
C PRO A 334 17.87 -57.61 16.23
N VAL A 335 18.42 -56.41 16.07
CA VAL A 335 19.75 -56.17 15.52
C VAL A 335 20.53 -55.26 16.45
N LEU A 336 21.81 -55.59 16.65
CA LEU A 336 22.75 -54.80 17.41
C LEU A 336 23.74 -54.10 16.48
N HIS A 337 23.98 -52.82 16.77
CA HIS A 337 25.02 -52.01 16.14
C HIS A 337 25.99 -51.49 17.20
N LEU A 338 27.28 -51.65 16.95
CA LEU A 338 28.34 -51.08 17.79
C LEU A 338 28.47 -49.58 17.50
N LEU A 339 28.53 -48.73 18.53
CA LEU A 339 28.75 -47.28 18.38
C LEU A 339 30.21 -46.92 18.74
N PRO A 340 30.98 -46.26 17.86
CA PRO A 340 30.65 -45.84 16.49
C PRO A 340 30.99 -46.98 15.52
N GLY A 341 30.13 -47.28 14.55
CA GLY A 341 30.48 -48.29 13.54
C GLY A 341 29.32 -48.91 12.80
N CYS A 342 29.68 -49.69 11.78
CA CYS A 342 28.75 -50.34 10.86
C CYS A 342 28.60 -51.84 11.09
N GLU A 343 29.30 -52.42 12.08
CA GLU A 343 29.22 -53.86 12.33
C GLU A 343 27.84 -54.19 12.90
N ARG A 344 27.03 -54.82 12.04
CA ARG A 344 25.73 -55.38 12.37
C ARG A 344 25.94 -56.76 12.98
N ARG A 345 25.38 -57.00 14.17
CA ARG A 345 25.30 -58.32 14.78
C ARG A 345 23.84 -58.68 15.00
N ASP A 346 23.41 -59.81 14.48
CA ASP A 346 22.06 -60.32 14.77
C ASP A 346 22.03 -60.82 16.22
N VAL A 347 20.93 -60.52 16.92
CA VAL A 347 20.76 -60.86 18.34
C VAL A 347 19.72 -61.96 18.47
N GLY A 348 20.07 -63.04 19.15
CA GLY A 348 19.09 -64.06 19.52
C GLY A 348 18.08 -63.51 20.54
N TYR A 349 16.82 -63.88 20.40
CA TYR A 349 15.78 -63.56 21.38
C TYR A 349 14.85 -64.75 21.63
N THR A 350 14.26 -64.78 22.82
CA THR A 350 13.17 -65.70 23.17
C THR A 350 11.94 -64.89 23.54
N ALA A 351 10.84 -65.07 22.82
CA ALA A 351 9.56 -64.42 23.12
C ALA A 351 8.62 -65.39 23.86
N ASP A 352 8.07 -64.95 24.99
CA ASP A 352 7.03 -65.65 25.75
C ASP A 352 5.69 -64.92 25.56
N GLN A 353 4.88 -65.44 24.64
CA GLN A 353 3.55 -64.90 24.32
C GLN A 353 2.56 -64.96 25.50
N LYS A 354 2.76 -65.88 26.47
CA LYS A 354 1.88 -65.96 27.66
C LYS A 354 2.21 -64.88 28.68
N LYS A 355 3.50 -64.59 28.87
CA LYS A 355 3.97 -63.52 29.75
C LYS A 355 4.00 -62.15 29.07
N GLN A 356 3.79 -62.10 27.76
CA GLN A 356 3.89 -60.87 26.93
C GLN A 356 5.28 -60.23 27.04
N GLU A 357 6.33 -61.06 27.02
CA GLU A 357 7.70 -60.61 27.24
C GLU A 357 8.66 -61.20 26.21
N SER A 358 9.76 -60.49 25.93
CA SER A 358 10.88 -61.00 25.14
C SER A 358 12.18 -60.83 25.88
N VAL A 359 13.05 -61.84 25.86
CA VAL A 359 14.39 -61.76 26.44
C VAL A 359 15.42 -61.83 25.34
N LEU A 360 16.29 -60.82 25.26
CA LEU A 360 17.39 -60.74 24.31
C LEU A 360 18.73 -60.95 25.01
N GLU A 361 19.63 -61.70 24.39
CA GLU A 361 20.99 -61.92 24.88
C GLU A 361 21.98 -61.02 24.13
N VAL A 362 22.34 -59.89 24.75
CA VAL A 362 23.14 -58.82 24.14
C VAL A 362 24.59 -58.91 24.62
N PRO A 363 25.58 -59.13 23.74
CA PRO A 363 26.99 -59.10 24.11
C PRO A 363 27.42 -57.67 24.45
N TRP A 364 27.84 -57.45 25.70
CA TRP A 364 28.26 -56.15 26.21
C TRP A 364 29.76 -56.10 26.43
N GLU A 365 30.41 -55.15 25.78
CA GLU A 365 31.87 -54.97 25.84
C GLU A 365 32.26 -53.72 26.64
N GLY A 366 31.34 -53.16 27.44
CA GLY A 366 31.58 -51.91 28.17
C GLY A 366 31.54 -50.64 27.30
N ARG A 367 31.04 -50.75 26.06
CA ARG A 367 30.92 -49.64 25.10
C ARG A 367 29.47 -49.47 24.63
N PRO A 368 29.07 -48.26 24.20
CA PRO A 368 27.69 -48.01 23.76
C PRO A 368 27.25 -48.88 22.58
N LEU A 369 26.00 -49.33 22.63
CA LEU A 369 25.38 -50.17 21.61
C LEU A 369 24.00 -49.64 21.25
N LEU A 370 23.62 -49.74 19.97
CA LEU A 370 22.26 -49.48 19.50
C LEU A 370 21.58 -50.81 19.19
N LEU A 371 20.58 -51.17 19.97
CA LEU A 371 19.72 -52.32 19.75
C LEU A 371 18.43 -51.86 19.07
N SER A 372 18.17 -52.31 17.84
CA SER A 372 16.97 -51.95 17.07
C SER A 372 16.12 -53.18 16.80
N PHE A 373 14.79 -53.04 16.84
CA PHE A 373 13.84 -54.12 16.55
C PHE A 373 12.50 -53.54 16.07
N ASN A 374 11.75 -54.31 15.28
CA ASN A 374 10.42 -53.91 14.82
C ASN A 374 9.35 -54.48 15.74
N ARG A 375 8.28 -53.72 15.98
CA ARG A 375 7.08 -54.19 16.68
C ARG A 375 6.00 -54.61 15.69
N LEU A 376 5.36 -55.74 15.96
CA LEU A 376 4.16 -56.13 15.23
C LEU A 376 3.00 -55.19 15.62
N ARG A 377 2.21 -54.76 14.64
CA ARG A 377 0.97 -54.01 14.87
C ARG A 377 -0.12 -54.96 15.38
N THR A 378 -0.02 -55.39 16.64
CA THR A 378 -1.12 -56.05 17.34
C THR A 378 -2.05 -54.97 17.92
N GLY A 379 -3.36 -55.24 17.98
CA GLY A 379 -4.44 -54.23 18.17
C GLY A 379 -4.49 -53.46 19.50
N THR A 380 -3.39 -53.41 20.25
CA THR A 380 -3.25 -52.78 21.57
C THR A 380 -2.49 -51.44 21.55
N VAL A 381 -2.01 -50.99 20.39
CA VAL A 381 -1.39 -49.66 20.25
C VAL A 381 -2.48 -48.66 19.93
N GLY A 382 -2.92 -47.90 20.94
CA GLY A 382 -3.93 -46.86 20.78
C GLY A 382 -3.51 -45.86 19.71
N GLN A 383 -4.31 -45.76 18.65
CA GLN A 383 -4.20 -44.65 17.69
C GLN A 383 -4.84 -43.44 18.35
N GLU A 384 -4.05 -42.42 18.69
CA GLU A 384 -4.60 -41.10 18.98
C GLU A 384 -5.02 -40.44 17.65
N GLU A 385 -6.34 -40.31 17.47
CA GLU A 385 -6.90 -39.48 16.39
C GLU A 385 -6.75 -38.00 16.75
N LEU A 386 -5.73 -37.36 16.19
CA LEU A 386 -5.59 -35.91 16.21
C LEU A 386 -6.68 -35.28 15.33
N THR A 387 -7.72 -34.77 15.98
CA THR A 387 -8.77 -34.01 15.29
C THR A 387 -8.31 -32.58 15.08
N VAL A 388 -8.01 -32.18 13.84
CA VAL A 388 -7.67 -30.80 13.49
C VAL A 388 -8.92 -29.93 13.61
N THR A 389 -9.06 -29.21 14.72
CA THR A 389 -10.22 -28.36 15.01
C THR A 389 -10.20 -27.02 14.30
N SER A 390 -9.05 -26.57 13.79
CA SER A 390 -8.94 -25.31 13.04
C SER A 390 -7.68 -25.22 12.18
N VAL A 391 -7.73 -24.41 11.12
CA VAL A 391 -6.57 -24.02 10.32
C VAL A 391 -5.85 -22.90 11.05
N TYR A 392 -4.57 -23.09 11.39
CA TYR A 392 -3.74 -22.04 11.99
C TYR A 392 -3.66 -20.84 11.03
N ARG A 393 -4.13 -19.68 11.49
CA ARG A 393 -3.98 -18.40 10.78
C ARG A 393 -2.85 -17.62 11.43
N LEU A 394 -1.96 -17.06 10.61
CA LEU A 394 -0.90 -16.21 11.13
C LEU A 394 -1.51 -14.99 11.85
N PRO A 395 -1.08 -14.70 13.09
CA PRO A 395 -1.44 -13.46 13.77
C PRO A 395 -0.94 -12.24 13.00
N VAL A 396 -1.65 -11.11 13.11
CA VAL A 396 -1.33 -9.87 12.37
C VAL A 396 0.06 -9.34 12.75
N GLU A 397 0.46 -9.54 14.00
CA GLU A 397 1.76 -9.14 14.52
C GLU A 397 2.90 -9.87 13.80
N VAL A 398 2.69 -11.15 13.45
CA VAL A 398 3.66 -11.95 12.69
C VAL A 398 3.73 -11.48 11.24
N ILE A 399 2.59 -11.14 10.62
CA ILE A 399 2.56 -10.58 9.25
C ILE A 399 3.36 -9.28 9.21
N LEU A 400 3.15 -8.39 10.18
CA LEU A 400 3.86 -7.10 10.27
C LEU A 400 5.35 -7.28 10.58
N ALA A 401 5.71 -8.20 11.49
CA ALA A 401 7.11 -8.50 11.77
C ALA A 401 7.84 -9.03 10.52
N ARG A 402 7.19 -9.91 9.73
CA ARG A 402 7.74 -10.40 8.45
C ARG A 402 7.81 -9.29 7.39
N HIS A 403 6.84 -8.38 7.35
CA HIS A 403 6.91 -7.20 6.48
C HIS A 403 8.07 -6.26 6.84
N GLN A 404 8.29 -6.02 8.13
CA GLN A 404 9.43 -5.24 8.61
C GLN A 404 10.75 -5.93 8.26
N ALA A 405 10.80 -7.27 8.30
CA ALA A 405 12.00 -8.05 7.95
C ALA A 405 12.44 -7.84 6.51
N VAL A 406 11.49 -7.80 5.58
CA VAL A 406 11.81 -7.58 4.16
C VAL A 406 12.01 -6.10 3.82
N SER A 407 11.50 -5.18 4.65
CA SER A 407 11.66 -3.72 4.46
C SER A 407 12.98 -3.19 5.02
N GLN A 408 13.48 -3.79 6.11
CA GLN A 408 14.67 -3.29 6.80
C GLN A 408 15.96 -3.36 5.97
N PRO A 409 16.28 -4.44 5.23
CA PRO A 409 17.41 -4.44 4.30
C PRO A 409 17.32 -3.34 3.25
N GLN A 410 16.11 -3.05 2.75
CA GLN A 410 15.90 -1.93 1.83
C GLN A 410 16.25 -0.59 2.50
N GLU A 411 15.77 -0.32 3.72
CA GLU A 411 16.14 0.89 4.46
C GLU A 411 17.64 0.99 4.72
N ILE A 412 18.33 -0.14 4.94
CA ILE A 412 19.77 -0.19 5.20
C ILE A 412 20.59 0.10 3.93
N PHE A 413 20.24 -0.56 2.81
CA PHE A 413 21.06 -0.55 1.59
C PHE A 413 20.63 0.47 0.54
N LEU A 414 19.44 1.07 0.65
CA LEU A 414 19.01 2.15 -0.23
C LEU A 414 19.43 3.51 0.33
N ASP A 415 20.49 4.08 -0.23
CA ASP A 415 20.98 5.41 0.15
C ASP A 415 20.31 6.49 -0.69
N SER A 416 20.16 6.25 -2.00
CA SER A 416 19.57 7.22 -2.92
C SER A 416 19.01 6.57 -4.18
N TYR A 417 18.09 7.25 -4.86
CA TYR A 417 17.69 6.88 -6.21
C TYR A 417 17.18 8.08 -7.00
N VAL A 418 17.28 7.98 -8.32
CA VAL A 418 16.73 8.97 -9.26
C VAL A 418 15.83 8.31 -10.28
N ARG A 419 14.73 8.97 -10.66
CA ARG A 419 13.80 8.48 -11.68
C ARG A 419 12.96 9.59 -12.30
N ASP A 420 12.38 9.31 -13.45
CA ASP A 420 11.35 10.17 -14.01
C ASP A 420 10.01 9.99 -13.27
N ALA A 421 9.27 11.08 -13.10
CA ALA A 421 7.97 11.06 -12.45
C ALA A 421 6.99 11.99 -13.16
N GLN A 422 5.86 11.44 -13.60
CA GLN A 422 4.74 12.19 -14.16
C GLN A 422 3.67 12.38 -13.08
N VAL A 423 3.28 13.63 -12.82
CA VAL A 423 2.21 13.99 -11.88
C VAL A 423 1.08 14.61 -12.69
N ASP A 424 -0.06 13.93 -12.75
CA ASP A 424 -1.28 14.37 -13.42
C ASP A 424 -2.31 14.82 -12.39
N TYR A 425 -2.85 16.02 -12.58
CA TYR A 425 -3.99 16.56 -11.85
C TYR A 425 -5.17 16.75 -12.78
N HIS A 426 -6.34 16.30 -12.32
CA HIS A 426 -7.60 16.48 -13.02
C HIS A 426 -8.59 17.21 -12.12
N PHE A 427 -8.73 18.51 -12.35
CA PHE A 427 -9.67 19.35 -11.63
C PHE A 427 -11.00 19.37 -12.37
N ARG A 428 -12.06 18.90 -11.74
CA ARG A 428 -13.41 18.97 -12.32
C ARG A 428 -14.02 20.34 -12.13
N LEU A 429 -14.66 20.84 -13.19
CA LEU A 429 -15.50 22.03 -13.12
C LEU A 429 -16.94 21.59 -12.80
N PRO A 430 -17.68 22.34 -11.96
CA PRO A 430 -19.05 21.99 -11.61
C PRO A 430 -19.99 21.95 -12.83
N GLY A 431 -20.88 20.95 -12.87
CA GLY A 431 -22.08 20.96 -13.72
C GLY A 431 -21.91 20.63 -15.20
N GLY A 432 -20.79 20.04 -15.64
CA GLY A 432 -20.61 19.61 -17.04
C GLY A 432 -19.51 18.57 -17.24
N THR A 433 -19.05 18.41 -18.48
CA THR A 433 -17.94 17.50 -18.86
C THR A 433 -16.56 18.17 -18.79
N GLY A 434 -16.51 19.48 -18.54
CA GLY A 434 -15.28 20.28 -18.47
C GLY A 434 -14.36 19.88 -17.31
N SER A 435 -13.06 19.82 -17.58
CA SER A 435 -12.00 19.73 -16.55
C SER A 435 -10.82 20.61 -16.94
N LEU A 436 -10.04 20.99 -15.94
CA LEU A 436 -8.68 21.51 -16.12
C LEU A 436 -7.71 20.38 -15.78
N ASP A 437 -6.93 19.97 -16.77
CA ASP A 437 -5.90 18.95 -16.58
C ASP A 437 -4.53 19.63 -16.48
N VAL A 438 -3.76 19.31 -15.45
CA VAL A 438 -2.43 19.87 -15.21
C VAL A 438 -1.45 18.73 -15.02
N THR A 439 -0.41 18.67 -15.84
CA THR A 439 0.61 17.62 -15.76
C THR A 439 1.99 18.23 -15.55
N PHE A 440 2.71 17.72 -14.56
CA PHE A 440 4.14 17.98 -14.38
C PHE A 440 4.95 16.76 -14.78
N LEU A 441 5.93 16.95 -15.66
CA LEU A 441 6.98 15.97 -15.90
C LEU A 441 8.19 16.37 -15.06
N ASN A 442 8.64 15.44 -14.22
CA ASN A 442 9.64 15.72 -13.20
C ASN A 442 10.79 14.72 -13.26
N THR A 443 11.96 15.14 -12.80
CA THR A 443 12.98 14.24 -12.28
C THR A 443 12.84 14.19 -10.78
N PHE A 444 12.65 12.99 -10.24
CA PHE A 444 12.51 12.71 -8.83
C PHE A 444 13.83 12.18 -8.28
N PHE A 445 14.33 12.84 -7.24
CA PHE A 445 15.49 12.39 -6.47
C PHE A 445 15.04 12.02 -5.07
N PHE A 446 15.56 10.93 -4.54
CA PHE A 446 15.43 10.58 -3.13
C PHE A 446 16.81 10.35 -2.54
N GLU A 447 17.04 10.91 -1.36
CA GLU A 447 18.27 10.74 -0.58
C GLU A 447 17.90 10.44 0.87
N LYS A 448 18.44 9.36 1.41
CA LYS A 448 18.22 8.95 2.79
C LYS A 448 18.63 10.06 3.75
N GLY A 449 17.74 10.43 4.66
CA GLY A 449 17.93 11.51 5.64
C GLY A 449 17.66 12.92 5.12
N ALA A 450 17.77 13.18 3.81
CA ALA A 450 17.43 14.48 3.22
C ALA A 450 16.03 14.53 2.58
N GLY A 451 15.42 13.38 2.30
CA GLY A 451 14.08 13.26 1.74
C GLY A 451 14.03 13.43 0.21
N ALA A 452 12.81 13.53 -0.32
CA ALA A 452 12.56 13.65 -1.75
C ALA A 452 12.75 15.07 -2.31
N ARG A 453 13.26 15.15 -3.54
CA ARG A 453 13.32 16.38 -4.37
C ARG A 453 12.65 16.14 -5.71
N TRP A 454 11.84 17.11 -6.14
CA TRP A 454 11.16 17.09 -7.44
C TRP A 454 11.66 18.24 -8.30
N VAL A 455 12.37 17.93 -9.36
CA VAL A 455 12.82 18.90 -10.36
C VAL A 455 11.77 18.96 -11.45
N GLN A 456 11.04 20.06 -11.53
CA GLN A 456 9.97 20.23 -12.52
C GLN A 456 10.59 20.56 -13.88
N ASN A 457 10.57 19.59 -14.79
CA ASN A 457 11.17 19.71 -16.12
C ASN A 457 10.21 20.35 -17.12
N GLN A 458 8.92 20.02 -17.04
CA GLN A 458 7.91 20.51 -17.97
C GLN A 458 6.54 20.59 -17.30
N LEU A 459 5.76 21.62 -17.66
CA LEU A 459 4.35 21.76 -17.32
C LEU A 459 3.52 21.59 -18.59
N LEU A 460 2.46 20.79 -18.52
CA LEU A 460 1.43 20.71 -19.54
C LEU A 460 0.10 21.16 -18.94
N VAL A 461 -0.54 22.15 -19.55
CA VAL A 461 -1.90 22.57 -19.20
C VAL A 461 -2.82 22.06 -20.28
N ASN A 462 -3.82 21.26 -19.91
CA ASN A 462 -4.67 20.55 -20.85
C ASN A 462 -3.83 19.73 -21.85
N GLY A 463 -2.73 19.13 -21.37
CA GLY A 463 -1.75 18.39 -22.17
C GLY A 463 -0.99 19.22 -23.23
N VAL A 464 -1.10 20.56 -23.19
CA VAL A 464 -0.32 21.48 -24.03
C VAL A 464 0.89 21.97 -23.24
N ALA A 465 2.08 21.77 -23.81
CA ALA A 465 3.34 22.17 -23.19
C ALA A 465 3.42 23.69 -22.98
N TRP A 466 3.71 24.09 -21.75
CA TRP A 466 4.03 25.46 -21.41
C TRP A 466 5.39 25.85 -22.00
N LYS A 467 5.44 26.90 -22.82
CA LYS A 467 6.66 27.36 -23.52
C LYS A 467 7.43 28.48 -22.79
N GLY A 468 7.02 28.85 -21.57
CA GLY A 468 7.75 29.85 -20.79
C GLY A 468 9.08 29.32 -20.25
N LYS A 469 10.07 30.21 -20.12
CA LYS A 469 11.39 29.87 -19.55
C LYS A 469 11.28 29.42 -18.08
N THR A 470 10.36 30.02 -17.33
CA THR A 470 10.04 29.67 -15.96
C THR A 470 8.65 29.03 -15.92
N LEU A 471 8.53 27.94 -15.16
CA LEU A 471 7.24 27.32 -14.87
C LEU A 471 6.48 28.23 -13.88
N PRO A 472 5.21 28.58 -14.18
CA PRO A 472 4.41 29.41 -13.30
C PRO A 472 4.02 28.61 -12.05
N GLU A 473 3.99 29.30 -10.90
CA GLU A 473 3.37 28.76 -9.69
C GLU A 473 1.86 28.86 -9.87
N LEU A 474 1.21 27.71 -10.12
CA LEU A 474 -0.23 27.70 -10.36
C LEU A 474 -0.98 28.14 -9.09
N PRO A 475 -1.98 29.05 -9.21
CA PRO A 475 -2.76 29.53 -8.08
C PRO A 475 -3.67 28.46 -7.46
N ILE A 476 -3.86 27.32 -8.13
CA ILE A 476 -4.85 26.33 -7.71
C ILE A 476 -4.20 25.45 -6.65
N ILE A 477 -4.16 26.03 -5.44
CA ILE A 477 -3.83 25.39 -4.17
C ILE A 477 -2.37 24.96 -4.17
N GLU A 478 -1.61 25.52 -3.25
CA GLU A 478 -0.16 25.40 -3.31
C GLU A 478 0.34 23.96 -3.28
N PRO A 479 1.57 23.72 -3.77
CA PRO A 479 2.17 22.39 -3.76
C PRO A 479 2.13 21.71 -2.40
N GLU A 480 2.21 22.44 -1.28
CA GLU A 480 2.12 21.82 0.05
C GLU A 480 0.79 21.06 0.27
N LYS A 481 -0.29 21.48 -0.42
CA LYS A 481 -1.64 20.91 -0.31
C LYS A 481 -2.06 20.07 -1.51
N VAL A 482 -1.31 20.18 -2.61
CA VAL A 482 -1.58 19.51 -3.89
C VAL A 482 -0.58 18.38 -4.12
N ASN A 483 0.70 18.66 -3.92
CA ASN A 483 1.78 17.66 -3.86
C ASN A 483 2.01 17.23 -2.41
N THR A 484 1.05 16.55 -1.79
CA THR A 484 1.38 15.73 -0.62
C THR A 484 2.28 14.58 -1.09
N LEU A 485 3.43 14.36 -0.45
CA LEU A 485 4.23 13.18 -0.77
C LEU A 485 3.41 11.91 -0.51
N PRO A 486 3.67 10.84 -1.27
CA PRO A 486 3.16 9.53 -0.92
C PRO A 486 3.61 9.23 0.51
N LEU A 487 2.65 8.91 1.36
CA LEU A 487 2.93 8.69 2.76
C LEU A 487 3.60 7.33 2.93
N GLU A 488 4.91 7.30 3.14
CA GLU A 488 5.56 6.05 3.53
C GLU A 488 5.31 5.77 5.02
N LEU A 489 4.15 5.18 5.32
CA LEU A 489 3.90 4.65 6.66
C LEU A 489 4.80 3.45 6.91
N SER A 490 5.65 3.56 7.94
CA SER A 490 6.51 2.48 8.44
C SER A 490 5.75 1.38 9.17
N LEU A 491 4.42 1.53 9.33
CA LEU A 491 3.54 0.60 10.04
C LEU A 491 4.11 0.21 11.42
N GLY A 492 4.42 1.24 12.21
CA GLY A 492 4.97 1.14 13.56
C GLY A 492 3.92 1.17 14.68
N ARG A 493 4.36 1.51 15.90
CA ARG A 493 3.54 1.49 17.13
C ARG A 493 2.49 2.62 17.22
N ASP A 494 2.56 3.61 16.34
CA ASP A 494 1.60 4.71 16.29
C ASP A 494 0.21 4.27 15.80
N TYR A 495 0.04 3.00 15.42
CA TYR A 495 -1.20 2.45 14.91
C TYR A 495 -1.55 1.10 15.55
N THR A 496 -2.84 0.85 15.64
CA THR A 496 -3.41 -0.47 15.97
C THR A 496 -3.79 -1.17 14.68
N TYR A 497 -3.49 -2.48 14.61
CA TYR A 497 -3.67 -3.28 13.40
C TYR A 497 -4.75 -4.35 13.56
N ARG A 498 -5.45 -4.64 12.47
CA ARG A 498 -6.45 -5.71 12.42
C ARG A 498 -6.40 -6.43 11.09
N TYR A 499 -6.21 -7.73 11.13
CA TYR A 499 -6.35 -8.57 9.94
C TYR A 499 -7.82 -8.62 9.49
N LEU A 500 -8.08 -8.33 8.22
CA LEU A 500 -9.42 -8.29 7.63
C LEU A 500 -9.73 -9.55 6.82
N GLY A 501 -8.73 -10.11 6.13
CA GLY A 501 -8.90 -11.25 5.24
C GLY A 501 -7.79 -11.34 4.19
N ASP A 502 -8.02 -12.17 3.18
CA ASP A 502 -7.13 -12.32 2.03
C ASP A 502 -7.77 -11.71 0.79
N GLU A 503 -6.98 -10.98 0.01
CA GLU A 503 -7.42 -10.35 -1.25
C GLU A 503 -6.34 -10.53 -2.32
N VAL A 504 -6.75 -10.82 -3.56
CA VAL A 504 -5.84 -10.80 -4.71
C VAL A 504 -5.72 -9.37 -5.21
N VAL A 505 -4.54 -8.77 -5.09
CA VAL A 505 -4.26 -7.39 -5.49
C VAL A 505 -3.13 -7.37 -6.50
N GLU A 506 -3.35 -6.74 -7.66
CA GLU A 506 -2.37 -6.69 -8.76
C GLU A 506 -1.83 -8.09 -9.16
N GLY A 507 -2.68 -9.13 -9.04
CA GLY A 507 -2.33 -10.52 -9.34
C GLY A 507 -1.59 -11.27 -8.22
N VAL A 508 -1.34 -10.63 -7.07
CA VAL A 508 -0.65 -11.21 -5.92
C VAL A 508 -1.65 -11.52 -4.80
N ASN A 509 -1.53 -12.70 -4.20
CA ASN A 509 -2.30 -13.05 -2.99
C ASN A 509 -1.75 -12.26 -1.80
N CYS A 510 -2.59 -11.44 -1.17
CA CYS A 510 -2.18 -10.55 -0.08
C CYS A 510 -3.02 -10.73 1.19
N PHE A 511 -2.38 -10.56 2.34
CA PHE A 511 -3.05 -10.26 3.60
C PHE A 511 -3.58 -8.83 3.57
N GLU A 512 -4.88 -8.64 3.80
CA GLU A 512 -5.48 -7.32 3.99
C GLU A 512 -5.44 -6.96 5.48
N VAL A 513 -4.70 -5.90 5.81
CA VAL A 513 -4.54 -5.41 7.19
C VAL A 513 -5.04 -3.98 7.29
N GLU A 514 -5.98 -3.74 8.20
CA GLU A 514 -6.42 -2.40 8.58
C GLU A 514 -5.46 -1.81 9.62
N PHE A 515 -5.24 -0.51 9.53
CA PHE A 515 -4.54 0.26 10.54
C PHE A 515 -5.30 1.53 10.90
N VAL A 516 -5.34 1.85 12.19
CA VAL A 516 -5.96 3.05 12.76
C VAL A 516 -5.02 3.68 13.78
N PRO A 517 -4.99 5.03 13.93
CA PRO A 517 -4.09 5.66 14.89
C PRO A 517 -4.33 5.15 16.31
N ALA A 518 -3.26 4.88 17.04
CA ALA A 518 -3.32 4.57 18.47
C ALA A 518 -3.82 5.78 19.27
N GLN A 519 -4.33 5.55 20.50
CA GLN A 519 -4.93 6.62 21.32
C GLN A 519 -3.96 7.76 21.65
N ASP A 520 -2.67 7.46 21.75
CA ASP A 520 -1.58 8.35 22.13
C ASP A 520 -0.74 8.84 20.94
N ALA A 521 -1.10 8.44 19.71
CA ALA A 521 -0.40 8.84 18.49
C ALA A 521 -0.47 10.38 18.30
N ARG A 522 0.66 10.99 17.91
CA ARG A 522 0.79 12.44 17.71
C ARG A 522 1.21 12.75 16.28
N GLY A 523 0.85 13.94 15.80
CA GLY A 523 1.23 14.43 14.48
C GLY A 523 0.14 14.24 13.43
N SER A 524 0.53 14.13 12.16
CA SER A 524 -0.39 13.80 11.07
C SER A 524 -0.77 12.33 11.16
N LEU A 525 -2.01 12.07 11.55
CA LEU A 525 -2.52 10.71 11.78
C LEU A 525 -3.28 10.21 10.55
N TYR A 526 -3.15 8.92 10.27
CA TYR A 526 -3.76 8.30 9.11
C TYR A 526 -4.54 7.04 9.48
N THR A 527 -5.59 6.75 8.73
CA THR A 527 -6.29 5.49 8.84
C THR A 527 -6.36 4.85 7.47
N GLY A 528 -6.34 3.52 7.41
CA GLY A 528 -6.25 2.88 6.11
C GLY A 528 -6.11 1.38 6.14
N LYS A 529 -5.72 0.87 4.99
CA LYS A 529 -5.48 -0.54 4.74
C LYS A 529 -4.16 -0.73 4.02
N VAL A 530 -3.48 -1.82 4.31
CA VAL A 530 -2.29 -2.27 3.61
C VAL A 530 -2.48 -3.70 3.14
N TRP A 531 -1.99 -4.00 1.94
CA TRP A 531 -2.00 -5.34 1.36
C TRP A 531 -0.56 -5.84 1.28
N ILE A 532 -0.29 -6.89 2.05
CA ILE A 532 1.05 -7.48 2.22
C ILE A 532 1.06 -8.85 1.55
N SER A 533 2.03 -9.09 0.66
CA SER A 533 2.17 -10.36 -0.08
C SER A 533 2.26 -11.58 0.85
N HIS A 534 1.56 -12.66 0.52
CA HIS A 534 1.68 -13.94 1.24
C HIS A 534 3.07 -14.57 1.09
N GLU A 535 3.67 -14.43 -0.10
CA GLU A 535 4.92 -15.09 -0.45
C GLU A 535 6.13 -14.29 0.02
N THR A 536 6.13 -12.98 -0.25
CA THR A 536 7.30 -12.12 -0.06
C THR A 536 7.19 -11.17 1.12
N TYR A 537 6.01 -11.05 1.76
CA TYR A 537 5.73 -10.08 2.83
C TYR A 537 5.99 -8.61 2.45
N GLN A 538 6.14 -8.33 1.15
CA GLN A 538 6.30 -6.98 0.65
C GLN A 538 4.94 -6.29 0.57
N LYS A 539 4.93 -4.98 0.83
CA LYS A 539 3.75 -4.14 0.68
C LYS A 539 3.46 -4.00 -0.83
N ILE A 540 2.28 -4.40 -1.27
CA ILE A 540 1.86 -4.34 -2.69
C ILE A 540 1.01 -3.10 -2.95
N ARG A 541 0.08 -2.81 -2.04
CA ARG A 541 -0.83 -1.69 -2.10
C ARG A 541 -1.03 -1.11 -0.70
N MET A 542 -1.24 0.18 -0.60
CA MET A 542 -1.67 0.83 0.63
C MET A 542 -2.71 1.89 0.31
N SER A 543 -3.78 1.95 1.08
CA SER A 543 -4.83 2.95 0.93
C SER A 543 -4.90 3.73 2.24
N VAL A 544 -4.68 5.04 2.19
CA VAL A 544 -4.57 5.89 3.37
C VAL A 544 -5.55 7.05 3.28
N ARG A 545 -6.03 7.46 4.45
CA ARG A 545 -6.84 8.66 4.64
C ARG A 545 -6.24 9.47 5.78
N GLN A 546 -6.02 10.75 5.54
CA GLN A 546 -5.51 11.65 6.55
C GLN A 546 -6.63 12.12 7.49
N VAL A 547 -6.35 12.09 8.79
CA VAL A 547 -7.22 12.62 9.85
C VAL A 547 -6.74 14.01 10.25
N GLY A 548 -7.66 14.93 10.57
CA GLY A 548 -7.31 16.26 11.08
C GLY A 548 -6.72 17.20 10.03
N LEU A 549 -7.24 17.16 8.80
CA LEU A 549 -6.80 18.00 7.68
C LEU A 549 -6.84 19.50 8.00
N LYS A 550 -5.85 20.25 7.49
CA LYS A 550 -5.79 21.72 7.56
C LYS A 550 -6.40 22.34 6.30
N GLU A 551 -7.17 23.41 6.47
CA GLU A 551 -7.85 24.08 5.36
C GLU A 551 -6.85 24.67 4.34
N PRO A 552 -7.22 24.82 3.05
CA PRO A 552 -8.52 24.54 2.42
C PRO A 552 -8.73 23.10 1.95
N LEU A 553 -7.81 22.16 2.27
CA LEU A 553 -7.99 20.75 1.98
C LEU A 553 -9.03 20.17 2.97
N VAL A 554 -10.10 19.59 2.43
CA VAL A 554 -11.24 19.11 3.22
C VAL A 554 -11.26 17.58 3.32
N SER A 555 -10.85 16.91 2.24
CA SER A 555 -10.74 15.45 2.18
C SER A 555 -9.51 15.08 1.35
N SER A 556 -8.79 14.06 1.80
CA SER A 556 -7.61 13.50 1.11
C SER A 556 -7.60 11.99 1.30
N GLU A 557 -7.83 11.27 0.22
CA GLU A 557 -7.69 9.82 0.12
C GLU A 557 -6.59 9.51 -0.89
N GLU A 558 -5.73 8.57 -0.53
CA GLU A 558 -4.59 8.17 -1.37
C GLU A 558 -4.49 6.64 -1.43
N THR A 559 -4.12 6.14 -2.59
CA THR A 559 -3.76 4.74 -2.81
C THR A 559 -2.40 4.64 -3.48
N ASP A 560 -1.47 4.01 -2.78
CA ASP A 560 -0.10 3.75 -3.20
C ASP A 560 0.04 2.33 -3.72
N TYR A 561 0.85 2.19 -4.76
CA TYR A 561 1.20 0.91 -5.37
C TYR A 561 2.72 0.80 -5.40
N TYR A 562 3.22 -0.40 -5.09
CA TYR A 562 4.65 -0.69 -4.98
C TYR A 562 5.04 -1.76 -6.00
N ALA A 563 6.26 -1.69 -6.50
CA ALA A 563 6.82 -2.67 -7.43
C ALA A 563 8.29 -2.95 -7.14
N PRO A 564 8.79 -4.16 -7.44
CA PRO A 564 10.20 -4.50 -7.27
C PRO A 564 11.06 -3.90 -8.38
N PHE A 565 12.28 -3.50 -8.03
CA PHE A 565 13.34 -3.06 -8.93
C PHE A 565 14.68 -3.64 -8.48
N GLU A 566 15.40 -4.25 -9.40
CA GLU A 566 16.71 -4.84 -9.12
C GLU A 566 17.81 -3.77 -9.24
N ALA A 567 18.68 -3.71 -8.24
CA ALA A 567 19.91 -2.95 -8.28
C ALA A 567 21.01 -3.73 -9.02
N PRO A 568 22.08 -3.06 -9.49
CA PRO A 568 23.19 -3.72 -10.18
C PRO A 568 23.90 -4.80 -9.36
N ASP A 569 23.79 -4.76 -8.03
CA ASP A 569 24.34 -5.75 -7.10
C ASP A 569 23.40 -6.98 -6.90
N GLY A 570 22.27 -7.04 -7.60
CA GLY A 570 21.28 -8.12 -7.54
C GLY A 570 20.24 -7.97 -6.43
N ARG A 571 20.29 -6.91 -5.60
CA ARG A 571 19.27 -6.68 -4.56
C ARG A 571 17.98 -6.14 -5.16
N SER A 572 16.85 -6.67 -4.71
CA SER A 572 15.52 -6.16 -5.08
C SER A 572 15.02 -5.12 -4.06
N PHE A 573 14.59 -3.96 -4.57
CA PHE A 573 13.98 -2.88 -3.79
C PHE A 573 12.53 -2.66 -4.21
N TRP A 574 11.61 -2.63 -3.26
CA TRP A 574 10.19 -2.40 -3.47
C TRP A 574 9.86 -0.92 -3.29
N LEU A 575 9.72 -0.22 -4.41
CA LEU A 575 9.51 1.23 -4.45
C LEU A 575 8.13 1.58 -5.00
N LEU A 576 7.63 2.76 -4.62
CA LEU A 576 6.38 3.30 -5.17
C LEU A 576 6.42 3.35 -6.69
N SER A 577 5.51 2.68 -7.36
CA SER A 577 5.39 2.67 -8.84
C SER A 577 4.31 3.61 -9.33
N ARG A 578 3.23 3.74 -8.56
CA ARG A 578 2.05 4.54 -8.89
C ARG A 578 1.36 5.03 -7.63
N VAL A 579 0.83 6.24 -7.67
CA VAL A 579 0.01 6.82 -6.59
C VAL A 579 -1.26 7.38 -7.20
N ARG A 580 -2.39 7.13 -6.56
CA ARG A 580 -3.70 7.67 -6.93
C ARG A 580 -4.30 8.41 -5.75
N GLY A 581 -4.43 9.72 -5.87
CA GLY A 581 -5.04 10.57 -4.87
C GLY A 581 -6.39 11.11 -5.33
N GLN A 582 -7.32 11.29 -4.40
CA GLN A 582 -8.46 12.17 -4.59
C GLN A 582 -8.49 13.18 -3.45
N GLN A 583 -8.51 14.45 -3.82
CA GLN A 583 -8.55 15.56 -2.88
C GLN A 583 -9.76 16.45 -3.18
N ILE A 584 -10.43 16.89 -2.11
CA ILE A 584 -11.49 17.89 -2.20
C ILE A 584 -11.01 19.16 -1.53
N PHE A 585 -11.09 20.23 -2.31
CA PHE A 585 -10.65 21.54 -1.90
C PHE A 585 -11.82 22.50 -1.81
N SER A 586 -11.79 23.36 -0.81
CA SER A 586 -12.64 24.55 -0.80
C SER A 586 -11.94 25.68 -1.55
N VAL A 587 -12.47 26.07 -2.70
CA VAL A 587 -11.95 27.20 -3.50
C VAL A 587 -13.10 28.19 -3.72
N VAL A 588 -12.98 29.33 -3.06
CA VAL A 588 -13.92 30.46 -3.10
C VAL A 588 -15.38 30.01 -2.89
N GLY A 589 -15.60 29.20 -1.85
CA GLY A 589 -16.93 28.69 -1.47
C GLY A 589 -17.42 27.51 -2.31
N GLN A 590 -16.67 27.07 -3.31
CA GLN A 590 -16.99 25.91 -4.14
C GLN A 590 -16.11 24.71 -3.77
N ASN A 591 -16.68 23.50 -3.87
CA ASN A 591 -15.88 22.28 -3.76
C ASN A 591 -15.26 21.97 -5.13
N VAL A 592 -13.92 22.01 -5.20
CA VAL A 592 -13.16 21.58 -6.37
C VAL A 592 -12.58 20.20 -6.06
N VAL A 593 -12.90 19.22 -6.90
CA VAL A 593 -12.34 17.88 -6.79
C VAL A 593 -11.13 17.79 -7.69
N GLY A 594 -9.97 17.56 -7.07
CA GLY A 594 -8.73 17.23 -7.75
C GLY A 594 -8.48 15.73 -7.66
N GLU A 595 -8.47 15.05 -8.80
CA GLU A 595 -7.94 13.69 -8.88
C GLU A 595 -6.48 13.77 -9.30
N ARG A 596 -5.62 13.10 -8.54
CA ARG A 596 -4.17 13.08 -8.75
C ARG A 596 -3.74 11.68 -9.14
N GLU A 597 -2.90 11.56 -10.16
CA GLU A 597 -2.16 10.34 -10.45
C GLU A 597 -0.67 10.66 -10.56
N ILE A 598 0.16 9.91 -9.85
CA ILE A 598 1.61 9.94 -9.99
C ILE A 598 2.04 8.62 -10.60
N ARG A 599 2.85 8.68 -11.66
CA ARG A 599 3.47 7.51 -12.29
C ARG A 599 4.97 7.68 -12.27
N PHE A 600 5.65 6.71 -11.68
CA PHE A 600 7.10 6.70 -11.61
C PHE A 600 7.67 5.80 -12.70
N GLY A 601 8.71 6.27 -13.38
CA GLY A 601 9.52 5.46 -14.27
C GLY A 601 10.47 4.52 -13.50
N PRO A 602 11.19 3.64 -14.21
CA PRO A 602 12.22 2.79 -13.62
C PRO A 602 13.30 3.63 -12.91
N PRO A 603 13.72 3.26 -11.69
CA PRO A 603 14.72 3.98 -10.93
C PRO A 603 16.15 3.59 -11.30
N ARG A 604 17.07 4.54 -11.17
CA ARG A 604 18.51 4.28 -11.00
C ARG A 604 18.81 4.27 -9.50
N LEU A 605 19.13 3.09 -8.98
CA LEU A 605 19.36 2.85 -7.55
C LEU A 605 20.84 3.09 -7.19
N ASN A 606 21.08 3.80 -6.09
CA ASN A 606 22.40 4.20 -5.57
C ASN A 606 23.41 4.62 -6.66
N PRO A 607 23.05 5.53 -7.57
CA PRO A 607 23.92 5.83 -8.70
C PRO A 607 25.16 6.63 -8.22
N PRO A 608 26.38 6.31 -8.69
CA PRO A 608 27.61 6.93 -8.19
C PRO A 608 27.71 8.44 -8.48
N ASP A 609 27.00 8.90 -9.51
CA ASP A 609 26.88 10.30 -9.94
C ASP A 609 25.72 11.05 -9.27
N PHE A 610 25.05 10.47 -8.26
CA PHE A 610 23.85 11.06 -7.64
C PHE A 610 24.06 12.51 -7.19
N ARG A 611 25.16 12.79 -6.48
CA ARG A 611 25.47 14.13 -5.98
C ARG A 611 25.73 15.14 -7.10
N GLU A 612 26.38 14.70 -8.18
CA GLU A 612 26.62 15.55 -9.35
C GLU A 612 25.30 15.89 -10.05
N ALA A 613 24.42 14.90 -10.21
CA ALA A 613 23.10 15.11 -10.81
C ALA A 613 22.20 16.04 -9.96
N VAL A 614 22.24 15.94 -8.63
CA VAL A 614 21.56 16.87 -7.73
C VAL A 614 22.15 18.28 -7.86
N ALA A 615 23.48 18.42 -7.85
CA ALA A 615 24.13 19.72 -7.99
C ALA A 615 23.84 20.39 -9.34
N GLU A 616 23.80 19.61 -10.43
CA GLU A 616 23.40 20.09 -11.76
C GLU A 616 21.94 20.61 -11.75
N ALA A 617 21.03 19.84 -11.12
CA ALA A 617 19.65 20.26 -10.98
C ALA A 617 19.53 21.56 -10.16
N GLU A 618 20.25 21.68 -9.05
CA GLU A 618 20.26 22.89 -8.21
C GLU A 618 20.85 24.10 -8.93
N ALA A 619 21.89 23.92 -9.74
CA ALA A 619 22.48 24.99 -10.55
C ALA A 619 21.53 25.48 -11.66
N SER A 620 20.63 24.62 -12.15
CA SER A 620 19.67 24.96 -13.20
C SER A 620 18.68 26.05 -12.78
N ASP A 621 17.96 26.63 -13.75
CA ASP A 621 16.85 27.57 -13.50
C ASP A 621 15.50 26.85 -13.28
N ARG A 622 15.51 25.52 -13.16
CA ARG A 622 14.29 24.73 -12.95
C ARG A 622 13.72 24.96 -11.55
N ARG A 623 12.40 24.84 -11.44
CA ARG A 623 11.71 24.84 -10.14
C ARG A 623 11.96 23.50 -9.46
N ILE A 624 12.32 23.56 -8.19
CA ILE A 624 12.58 22.38 -7.36
C ILE A 624 11.65 22.44 -6.15
N LEU A 625 11.02 21.31 -5.85
CA LEU A 625 10.31 21.08 -4.59
C LEU A 625 11.15 20.16 -3.72
N GLN A 626 11.29 20.49 -2.44
CA GLN A 626 12.05 19.76 -1.44
C GLN A 626 11.09 19.29 -0.34
N GLU A 627 11.21 18.02 0.06
CA GLU A 627 10.52 17.48 1.23
C GLU A 627 11.05 18.11 2.50
N THR A 628 10.14 18.54 3.38
CA THR A 628 10.43 18.96 4.74
C THR A 628 9.45 18.31 5.72
N ASP A 629 9.72 18.47 7.02
CA ASP A 629 8.82 18.11 8.12
C ASP A 629 7.42 18.77 8.04
N GLN A 630 7.32 19.87 7.27
CA GLN A 630 6.09 20.62 7.02
C GLN A 630 5.49 20.36 5.62
N GLY A 631 5.95 19.33 4.91
CA GLY A 631 5.50 18.95 3.56
C GLY A 631 6.44 19.43 2.44
N LEU A 632 6.00 19.33 1.18
CA LEU A 632 6.80 19.79 0.04
C LEU A 632 6.84 21.32 -0.03
N LYS A 633 8.05 21.89 -0.02
CA LYS A 633 8.31 23.34 -0.10
C LYS A 633 9.13 23.68 -1.33
N TYR A 634 8.92 24.88 -1.89
CA TYR A 634 9.75 25.35 -3.00
C TYR A 634 11.18 25.64 -2.54
N LEU A 635 12.14 25.24 -3.37
CA LEU A 635 13.55 25.53 -3.17
C LEU A 635 13.97 26.64 -4.16
N GLU A 636 13.92 27.88 -3.68
CA GLU A 636 14.07 29.11 -4.49
C GLU A 636 15.54 29.46 -4.71
N LYS A 637 15.91 29.68 -5.98
CA LYS A 637 17.25 30.13 -6.39
C LYS A 637 17.42 31.61 -6.04
N GLN A 638 18.46 31.90 -5.28
CA GLN A 638 18.84 33.22 -4.81
C GLN A 638 19.75 33.92 -5.84
N PRO A 639 19.91 35.26 -5.76
CA PRO A 639 20.79 36.01 -6.66
C PRO A 639 22.26 35.60 -6.60
N ASP A 640 22.72 35.05 -5.48
CA ASP A 640 24.07 34.53 -5.27
C ASP A 640 24.28 33.11 -5.85
N GLY A 641 23.24 32.53 -6.47
CA GLY A 641 23.25 31.19 -7.04
C GLY A 641 22.92 30.07 -6.05
N THR A 642 22.82 30.37 -4.75
CA THR A 642 22.39 29.38 -3.74
C THR A 642 20.89 29.13 -3.80
N ARG A 643 20.42 28.09 -3.11
CA ARG A 643 19.00 27.76 -3.01
C ARG A 643 18.54 27.77 -1.56
N LYS A 644 17.36 28.37 -1.29
CA LYS A 644 16.75 28.43 0.04
C LYS A 644 15.32 27.91 0.03
N ILE A 645 14.95 27.21 1.10
CA ILE A 645 13.58 26.72 1.28
C ILE A 645 12.66 27.92 1.53
N GLN A 646 11.63 28.02 0.70
CA GLN A 646 10.57 29.01 0.85
C GLN A 646 9.49 28.46 1.79
N MET A 647 9.53 28.88 3.05
CA MET A 647 8.56 28.42 4.07
C MET A 647 7.16 29.02 3.87
N ASP A 648 7.11 30.31 3.52
CA ASP A 648 5.89 31.08 3.30
C ASP A 648 5.74 31.45 1.82
N PRO A 649 5.08 30.60 1.01
CA PRO A 649 4.76 30.93 -0.37
C PRO A 649 3.76 32.10 -0.46
N LYS A 650 3.77 32.77 -1.62
CA LYS A 650 2.84 33.89 -1.88
C LYS A 650 1.43 33.33 -2.10
N THR A 651 0.46 33.84 -1.34
CA THR A 651 -0.94 33.39 -1.40
C THR A 651 -1.73 33.98 -2.58
N GLY A 652 -1.34 35.19 -3.01
CA GLY A 652 -1.99 35.96 -4.07
C GLY A 652 -1.31 35.84 -5.43
N ARG A 653 -2.11 35.82 -6.51
CA ARG A 653 -1.66 35.81 -7.91
C ARG A 653 -2.51 36.76 -8.74
N LEU A 654 -1.88 37.35 -9.75
CA LEU A 654 -2.51 38.21 -10.74
C LEU A 654 -2.35 37.56 -12.12
N PHE A 655 -3.39 37.61 -12.93
CA PHE A 655 -3.41 37.08 -14.29
C PHE A 655 -3.94 38.13 -15.25
N ALA A 656 -3.41 38.15 -16.48
CA ALA A 656 -4.09 38.83 -17.57
C ALA A 656 -5.05 37.85 -18.25
N ALA A 657 -6.27 38.31 -18.48
CA ALA A 657 -7.28 37.61 -19.24
C ALA A 657 -7.63 38.44 -20.50
N GLY A 658 -7.71 37.77 -21.64
CA GLY A 658 -8.05 38.34 -22.93
C GLY A 658 -8.97 37.40 -23.70
N GLY A 659 -9.68 37.90 -24.71
CA GLY A 659 -10.53 37.06 -25.54
C GLY A 659 -11.79 37.74 -26.04
N PHE A 660 -12.72 36.92 -26.53
CA PHE A 660 -14.06 37.36 -26.89
C PHE A 660 -15.07 36.24 -26.72
N TYR A 661 -16.34 36.61 -26.62
CA TYR A 661 -17.48 35.70 -26.61
C TYR A 661 -18.55 36.18 -27.58
N TYR A 662 -19.15 35.28 -28.35
CA TYR A 662 -20.25 35.61 -29.25
C TYR A 662 -21.31 34.50 -29.26
N ASP A 663 -22.57 34.94 -29.21
CA ASP A 663 -23.75 34.15 -29.51
C ASP A 663 -24.82 35.05 -30.17
N LYS A 664 -25.98 34.47 -30.50
CA LYS A 664 -27.07 35.20 -31.19
C LYS A 664 -27.86 36.18 -30.32
N SER A 665 -27.59 36.25 -29.02
CA SER A 665 -28.18 37.27 -28.13
C SER A 665 -27.36 38.57 -28.11
N LEU A 666 -26.24 38.61 -28.81
CA LEU A 666 -25.35 39.76 -28.93
C LEU A 666 -25.28 40.26 -30.38
N ASP A 667 -25.27 41.58 -30.55
CA ASP A 667 -25.13 42.22 -31.87
C ASP A 667 -23.70 42.11 -32.43
N PHE A 668 -22.71 41.96 -31.55
CA PHE A 668 -21.28 41.89 -31.88
C PHE A 668 -20.54 40.99 -30.89
N PRO A 669 -19.39 40.40 -31.27
CA PRO A 669 -18.55 39.66 -30.34
C PRO A 669 -18.13 40.54 -29.15
N LEU A 670 -18.41 40.09 -27.94
CA LEU A 670 -18.12 40.78 -26.70
C LEU A 670 -16.62 40.64 -26.38
N PRO A 671 -15.81 41.72 -26.47
CA PRO A 671 -14.41 41.64 -26.09
C PRO A 671 -14.28 41.51 -24.58
N LEU A 672 -13.42 40.61 -24.13
CA LEU A 672 -13.11 40.36 -22.73
C LEU A 672 -11.62 40.63 -22.54
N VAL A 673 -11.23 41.78 -21.98
CA VAL A 673 -9.83 42.11 -21.74
C VAL A 673 -9.70 42.73 -20.35
N GLY A 674 -8.83 42.15 -19.52
CA GLY A 674 -8.52 42.71 -18.22
C GLY A 674 -7.72 41.79 -17.33
N VAL A 675 -7.99 41.82 -16.02
CA VAL A 675 -7.17 41.17 -15.01
C VAL A 675 -7.99 40.31 -14.07
N ASN A 676 -7.39 39.24 -13.57
CA ASN A 676 -7.92 38.43 -12.50
C ASN A 676 -6.94 38.42 -11.32
N TYR A 677 -7.42 38.78 -10.13
CA TYR A 677 -6.68 38.67 -8.87
C TYR A 677 -7.28 37.54 -8.04
N PHE A 678 -6.46 36.56 -7.68
CA PHE A 678 -6.86 35.44 -6.83
C PHE A 678 -5.93 35.37 -5.62
N ASP A 679 -6.49 35.23 -4.42
CA ASP A 679 -5.76 35.06 -3.17
C ASP A 679 -6.47 34.03 -2.31
N TYR A 680 -5.81 32.92 -1.99
CA TYR A 680 -6.45 31.83 -1.22
C TYR A 680 -6.30 32.00 0.30
N ASP A 681 -5.51 32.96 0.77
CA ASP A 681 -5.37 33.29 2.20
C ASP A 681 -5.23 34.81 2.37
N TYR A 682 -6.25 35.50 1.90
CA TYR A 682 -6.31 36.95 1.88
C TYR A 682 -6.08 37.51 3.29
N LYS A 683 -5.02 38.32 3.40
CA LYS A 683 -4.57 38.93 4.67
C LYS A 683 -4.29 37.92 5.79
N LYS A 684 -3.94 36.67 5.48
CA LYS A 684 -3.69 35.60 6.46
C LYS A 684 -4.89 35.30 7.38
N THR A 685 -6.10 35.45 6.85
CA THR A 685 -7.36 35.30 7.60
C THR A 685 -8.09 33.98 7.33
N LYS A 686 -7.50 33.10 6.50
CA LYS A 686 -8.13 31.93 5.86
C LYS A 686 -9.32 32.29 4.96
N ALA A 687 -9.44 33.55 4.57
CA ALA A 687 -10.40 34.01 3.59
C ALA A 687 -9.81 33.88 2.18
N GLN A 688 -10.64 33.52 1.21
CA GLN A 688 -10.28 33.40 -0.19
C GLN A 688 -10.99 34.50 -0.98
N VAL A 689 -10.30 35.14 -1.93
CA VAL A 689 -10.85 36.19 -2.79
C VAL A 689 -10.45 35.92 -4.24
N ASN A 690 -11.42 36.03 -5.15
CA ASN A 690 -11.23 36.01 -6.59
C ASN A 690 -11.96 37.21 -7.20
N LEU A 691 -11.21 38.10 -7.85
CA LEU A 691 -11.73 39.30 -8.50
C LEU A 691 -11.33 39.29 -9.97
N LEU A 692 -12.30 39.15 -10.87
CA LEU A 692 -12.13 39.27 -12.30
C LEU A 692 -12.73 40.59 -12.78
N VAL A 693 -11.94 41.39 -13.48
CA VAL A 693 -12.37 42.65 -14.11
C VAL A 693 -11.99 42.61 -15.57
N THR A 694 -12.96 42.38 -16.47
CA THR A 694 -12.74 42.38 -17.94
C THR A 694 -13.48 43.50 -18.66
N GLY A 695 -14.10 44.41 -17.90
CA GLY A 695 -14.94 45.48 -18.42
C GLY A 695 -16.35 44.97 -18.70
N ALA A 696 -16.51 44.13 -19.71
CA ALA A 696 -17.82 43.61 -20.13
C ALA A 696 -18.46 42.64 -19.12
N VAL A 697 -17.64 41.77 -18.50
CA VAL A 697 -18.06 40.84 -17.46
C VAL A 697 -17.11 40.96 -16.28
N ASN A 698 -17.65 41.21 -15.09
CA ASN A 698 -16.87 41.37 -13.87
C ASN A 698 -17.42 40.43 -12.80
N SER A 699 -16.55 39.77 -12.06
CA SER A 699 -16.98 38.87 -10.99
C SER A 699 -16.15 39.04 -9.73
N LEU A 700 -16.82 39.04 -8.59
CA LEU A 700 -16.22 38.95 -7.27
C LEU A 700 -16.70 37.66 -6.62
N ALA A 701 -15.78 36.88 -6.10
CA ALA A 701 -16.10 35.74 -5.27
C ALA A 701 -15.20 35.81 -4.04
N ALA A 702 -15.78 35.71 -2.86
CA ALA A 702 -15.08 35.71 -1.59
C ALA A 702 -15.63 34.58 -0.72
N SER A 703 -14.78 33.93 0.06
CA SER A 703 -15.25 32.89 0.98
C SER A 703 -14.38 32.78 2.22
N LYS A 704 -14.96 32.23 3.28
CA LYS A 704 -14.24 31.80 4.47
C LYS A 704 -14.48 30.31 4.66
N VAL A 705 -13.42 29.51 4.48
CA VAL A 705 -13.51 28.05 4.40
C VAL A 705 -13.96 27.40 5.72
N ASN A 706 -13.71 28.09 6.83
CA ASN A 706 -13.98 27.63 8.19
C ASN A 706 -14.75 28.70 8.99
N LEU A 707 -15.86 29.18 8.44
CA LEU A 707 -16.73 30.11 9.16
C LEU A 707 -17.19 29.52 10.51
N LEU A 708 -17.53 28.23 10.50
CA LEU A 708 -17.66 27.36 11.68
C LEU A 708 -17.00 26.00 11.36
N PRO A 709 -16.80 25.10 12.35
CA PRO A 709 -16.31 23.75 12.06
C PRO A 709 -17.18 23.06 10.98
N LYS A 710 -16.55 22.62 9.89
CA LYS A 710 -17.19 22.01 8.70
C LYS A 710 -18.18 22.90 7.92
N VAL A 711 -18.29 24.19 8.23
CA VAL A 711 -19.15 25.13 7.51
C VAL A 711 -18.32 26.24 6.87
N ASP A 712 -18.43 26.37 5.54
CA ASP A 712 -17.89 27.51 4.82
C ASP A 712 -18.95 28.59 4.59
N GLY A 713 -18.52 29.84 4.49
CA GLY A 713 -19.35 30.97 4.07
C GLY A 713 -18.83 31.55 2.76
N SER A 714 -19.72 31.97 1.88
CA SER A 714 -19.37 32.56 0.58
C SER A 714 -20.18 33.81 0.25
N LEU A 715 -19.56 34.69 -0.56
CA LEU A 715 -20.15 35.88 -1.16
C LEU A 715 -19.74 35.86 -2.63
N ASN A 716 -20.71 35.85 -3.54
CA ASN A 716 -20.47 35.85 -4.98
C ASN A 716 -21.23 37.02 -5.63
N ALA A 717 -20.63 37.64 -6.62
CA ALA A 717 -21.27 38.68 -7.42
C ALA A 717 -20.79 38.62 -8.87
N VAL A 718 -21.70 38.81 -9.82
CA VAL A 718 -21.37 38.99 -11.23
C VAL A 718 -22.12 40.19 -11.77
N LEU A 719 -21.37 41.08 -12.41
CA LEU A 719 -21.83 42.35 -12.94
C LEU A 719 -21.51 42.40 -14.44
N PHE A 720 -22.55 42.62 -15.24
CA PHE A 720 -22.44 42.74 -16.69
C PHE A 720 -22.54 44.21 -17.08
N ALA A 721 -21.65 44.68 -17.95
CA ALA A 721 -21.72 46.06 -18.47
C ALA A 721 -22.63 46.19 -19.71
N VAL A 722 -23.02 45.07 -20.31
CA VAL A 722 -23.84 45.03 -21.53
C VAL A 722 -25.11 44.19 -21.30
N PRO A 723 -26.28 44.66 -21.76
CA PRO A 723 -27.50 43.85 -21.73
C PRO A 723 -27.51 42.86 -22.90
N PHE A 724 -28.16 41.72 -22.69
CA PHE A 724 -28.34 40.67 -23.71
C PHE A 724 -29.72 40.77 -24.35
N GLN A 725 -29.84 40.38 -25.62
CA GLN A 725 -31.13 40.37 -26.31
C GLN A 725 -31.95 39.12 -26.00
N ASP A 726 -33.22 39.33 -25.71
CA ASP A 726 -34.21 38.28 -25.46
C ASP A 726 -34.95 37.94 -26.77
N ARG A 727 -34.51 36.86 -27.43
CA ARG A 727 -35.17 36.31 -28.62
C ARG A 727 -36.42 35.53 -28.22
N PHE A 728 -37.54 35.72 -28.93
CA PHE A 728 -38.81 35.08 -28.59
C PHE A 728 -39.45 34.43 -29.81
N TYR A 729 -39.88 33.17 -29.64
CA TYR A 729 -40.52 32.40 -30.70
C TYR A 729 -41.98 32.12 -30.37
N ARG A 730 -42.83 32.24 -31.39
CA ARG A 730 -44.25 31.89 -31.32
C ARG A 730 -44.56 30.95 -32.49
N GLY A 731 -44.95 29.71 -32.18
CA GLY A 731 -45.28 28.71 -33.20
C GLY A 731 -44.10 28.36 -34.12
N GLY A 732 -42.87 28.41 -33.61
CA GLY A 732 -41.65 28.12 -34.39
C GLY A 732 -41.12 29.28 -35.23
N VAL A 733 -41.77 30.45 -35.20
CA VAL A 733 -41.32 31.67 -35.88
C VAL A 733 -40.84 32.70 -34.86
N GLU A 734 -39.71 33.36 -35.13
CA GLU A 734 -39.20 34.45 -34.30
C GLU A 734 -40.13 35.67 -34.42
N ASP A 735 -40.57 36.20 -33.28
CA ASP A 735 -41.39 37.41 -33.20
C ASP A 735 -40.53 38.56 -32.69
N GLU A 736 -39.82 39.20 -33.62
CA GLU A 736 -38.90 40.31 -33.35
C GLU A 736 -39.61 41.52 -32.71
N SER A 737 -40.92 41.66 -32.95
CA SER A 737 -41.74 42.74 -32.40
C SER A 737 -41.81 42.72 -30.86
N GLN A 738 -41.47 41.58 -30.25
CA GLN A 738 -41.42 41.41 -28.79
C GLN A 738 -40.00 41.30 -28.23
N LYS A 739 -38.96 41.56 -29.04
CA LYS A 739 -37.55 41.49 -28.64
C LYS A 739 -37.24 42.59 -27.62
N VAL A 740 -36.55 42.26 -26.54
CA VAL A 740 -36.16 43.21 -25.47
C VAL A 740 -34.71 42.98 -25.05
N LYS A 741 -34.08 43.98 -24.46
CA LYS A 741 -32.75 43.89 -23.85
C LYS A 741 -32.89 43.65 -22.35
N ILE A 742 -32.14 42.70 -21.81
CA ILE A 742 -32.15 42.34 -20.40
C ILE A 742 -30.75 42.54 -19.82
N LEU A 743 -30.62 43.46 -18.87
CA LEU A 743 -29.45 43.56 -17.99
C LEU A 743 -29.69 42.68 -16.76
N ARG A 744 -28.74 41.80 -16.45
CA ARG A 744 -28.83 40.88 -15.31
C ARG A 744 -27.62 41.12 -14.43
N GLU A 745 -27.83 41.35 -13.15
CA GLU A 745 -26.75 41.44 -12.16
C GLU A 745 -27.16 40.60 -10.96
N PHE A 746 -26.21 39.92 -10.32
CA PHE A 746 -26.55 39.18 -9.10
C PHE A 746 -25.47 39.28 -8.04
N VAL A 747 -25.94 39.21 -6.80
CA VAL A 747 -25.13 39.03 -5.60
C VAL A 747 -25.74 37.88 -4.80
N SER A 748 -24.93 36.95 -4.32
CA SER A 748 -25.37 35.88 -3.43
C SER A 748 -24.48 35.76 -2.21
N VAL A 749 -25.09 35.39 -1.09
CA VAL A 749 -24.41 35.00 0.15
C VAL A 749 -24.87 33.60 0.50
N GLY A 750 -23.94 32.71 0.79
CA GLY A 750 -24.25 31.32 1.06
C GLY A 750 -23.44 30.72 2.20
N ALA A 751 -23.97 29.64 2.75
CA ALA A 751 -23.28 28.79 3.71
C ALA A 751 -23.32 27.34 3.26
N GLY A 752 -22.19 26.64 3.38
CA GLY A 752 -22.01 25.27 2.93
C GLY A 752 -21.63 24.35 4.08
N TRP A 753 -22.43 23.32 4.35
CA TRP A 753 -22.18 22.32 5.39
C TRP A 753 -21.63 21.02 4.79
N ARG A 754 -20.44 20.63 5.25
CA ARG A 754 -19.75 19.40 4.85
C ARG A 754 -19.96 18.31 5.87
N PHE A 755 -21.08 17.61 5.77
CA PHE A 755 -21.48 16.58 6.73
C PHE A 755 -20.78 15.24 6.49
N GLN A 756 -20.30 14.98 5.26
CA GLN A 756 -19.45 13.83 4.89
C GLN A 756 -18.28 14.30 4.01
N GLU A 757 -17.31 13.41 3.76
CA GLU A 757 -16.03 13.70 3.08
C GLU A 757 -16.21 14.15 1.62
N PHE A 758 -17.15 13.53 0.91
CA PHE A 758 -17.40 13.77 -0.52
C PHE A 758 -18.68 14.54 -0.78
N SER A 759 -19.37 15.02 0.26
CA SER A 759 -20.71 15.59 0.19
C SER A 759 -20.73 17.00 0.79
N LYS A 760 -21.39 17.92 0.10
CA LYS A 760 -21.68 19.27 0.60
C LYS A 760 -23.15 19.59 0.39
N LEU A 761 -23.79 20.11 1.43
CA LEU A 761 -25.11 20.73 1.36
C LEU A 761 -24.94 22.24 1.51
N SER A 762 -25.44 23.04 0.59
CA SER A 762 -25.32 24.50 0.65
C SER A 762 -26.70 25.17 0.65
N LEU A 763 -26.77 26.30 1.33
CA LEU A 763 -27.88 27.24 1.29
C LEU A 763 -27.36 28.58 0.78
N ASP A 764 -27.87 29.03 -0.36
CA ASP A 764 -27.51 30.30 -0.98
C ASP A 764 -28.72 31.23 -1.04
N LEU A 765 -28.54 32.48 -0.59
CA LEU A 765 -29.49 33.56 -0.74
C LEU A 765 -28.98 34.52 -1.80
N ARG A 766 -29.70 34.67 -2.90
CA ARG A 766 -29.29 35.51 -4.04
C ARG A 766 -30.30 36.61 -4.29
N GLY A 767 -29.80 37.83 -4.47
CA GLY A 767 -30.55 38.95 -5.05
C GLY A 767 -30.09 39.16 -6.48
N ARG A 768 -31.03 39.09 -7.43
CA ARG A 768 -30.79 39.34 -8.86
C ARG A 768 -31.53 40.58 -9.32
N TYR A 769 -30.84 41.56 -9.87
CA TYR A 769 -31.46 42.69 -10.56
C TYR A 769 -31.75 42.31 -12.01
N LEU A 770 -32.96 42.61 -12.48
CA LEU A 770 -33.38 42.45 -13.87
C LEU A 770 -33.85 43.80 -14.40
N GLY A 771 -33.08 44.37 -15.34
CA GLY A 771 -33.41 45.61 -16.03
C GLY A 771 -33.83 45.37 -17.47
N PHE A 772 -34.96 45.92 -17.90
CA PHE A 772 -35.54 45.73 -19.22
C PHE A 772 -35.48 47.01 -20.05
N SER A 773 -35.05 46.89 -21.30
CA SER A 773 -35.05 48.00 -22.25
C SER A 773 -35.49 47.56 -23.66
N ARG A 774 -35.93 48.53 -24.47
CA ARG A 774 -36.39 48.28 -25.84
C ARG A 774 -35.20 48.06 -26.79
N THR A 775 -35.44 47.31 -27.85
CA THR A 775 -34.60 47.24 -29.06
C THR A 775 -35.19 48.13 -30.15
N SER A 776 -34.50 48.25 -31.29
CA SER A 776 -35.04 48.89 -32.50
C SER A 776 -36.29 48.19 -33.03
N ASP A 777 -36.42 46.88 -32.77
CA ASP A 777 -37.45 46.02 -33.34
C ASP A 777 -38.68 45.93 -32.42
N THR A 778 -38.57 46.37 -31.16
CA THR A 778 -39.65 46.29 -30.18
C THR A 778 -40.86 47.12 -30.64
N ALA A 779 -42.01 46.47 -30.79
CA ALA A 779 -43.24 47.12 -31.22
C ALA A 779 -43.58 48.34 -30.34
N PRO A 780 -44.06 49.46 -30.92
CA PRO A 780 -44.45 50.64 -30.16
C PRO A 780 -45.43 50.31 -29.02
N GLY A 781 -46.41 49.44 -29.28
CA GLY A 781 -47.42 49.00 -28.31
C GLY A 781 -47.00 47.91 -27.32
N PHE A 782 -45.74 47.42 -27.35
CA PHE A 782 -45.28 46.42 -26.40
C PHE A 782 -44.96 47.04 -25.04
N VAL A 783 -45.65 46.61 -23.98
CA VAL A 783 -45.37 47.04 -22.61
C VAL A 783 -44.22 46.19 -22.06
N LEU A 784 -43.12 46.84 -21.65
CA LEU A 784 -41.98 46.14 -21.03
C LEU A 784 -42.36 45.59 -19.65
N PRO A 785 -41.76 44.47 -19.22
CA PRO A 785 -41.74 44.11 -17.81
C PRO A 785 -41.10 45.22 -16.98
N GLN A 786 -41.57 45.41 -15.75
CA GLN A 786 -40.95 46.37 -14.84
C GLN A 786 -39.60 45.84 -14.33
N ASP A 787 -38.64 46.74 -14.21
CA ASP A 787 -37.38 46.46 -13.53
C ASP A 787 -37.63 46.05 -12.07
N HIS A 788 -37.00 44.96 -11.65
CA HIS A 788 -37.26 44.38 -10.33
C HIS A 788 -36.06 43.60 -9.81
N PHE A 789 -36.15 43.25 -8.52
CA PHE A 789 -35.26 42.29 -7.89
C PHE A 789 -35.96 40.93 -7.84
N ASP A 790 -35.27 39.90 -8.28
CA ASP A 790 -35.65 38.51 -8.10
C ASP A 790 -34.82 37.92 -6.96
N TRP A 791 -35.48 37.60 -5.85
CA TRP A 791 -34.86 36.99 -4.68
C TRP A 791 -34.95 35.48 -4.80
N GLU A 792 -33.82 34.80 -4.63
CA GLU A 792 -33.68 33.36 -4.78
C GLU A 792 -33.13 32.76 -3.48
N ALA A 793 -33.75 31.69 -3.00
CA ALA A 793 -33.20 30.81 -1.99
C ALA A 793 -32.92 29.44 -2.63
N ASP A 794 -31.65 29.07 -2.74
CA ASP A 794 -31.19 27.82 -3.33
C ASP A 794 -30.69 26.86 -2.25
N VAL A 795 -31.21 25.64 -2.28
CA VAL A 795 -30.66 24.51 -1.53
C VAL A 795 -29.99 23.56 -2.51
N SER A 796 -28.67 23.44 -2.42
CA SER A 796 -27.87 22.63 -3.33
C SER A 796 -27.13 21.50 -2.63
N TYR A 797 -26.97 20.38 -3.34
CA TYR A 797 -26.20 19.23 -2.89
C TYR A 797 -25.18 18.85 -3.95
N ASP A 798 -23.92 18.68 -3.54
CA ASP A 798 -22.83 18.26 -4.41
C ASP A 798 -22.13 17.04 -3.81
N PHE A 799 -21.92 16.03 -4.66
CA PHE A 799 -21.18 14.81 -4.36
C PHE A 799 -20.16 14.52 -5.44
N SER A 800 -18.97 14.05 -5.07
CA SER A 800 -17.92 13.68 -6.04
C SER A 800 -16.96 12.59 -5.55
N TRP A 801 -16.85 11.50 -6.31
CA TRP A 801 -16.02 10.35 -5.94
C TRP A 801 -15.55 9.54 -7.16
N LYS A 802 -14.24 9.27 -7.26
CA LYS A 802 -13.61 8.40 -8.27
C LYS A 802 -14.16 8.55 -9.70
N GLY A 803 -14.12 9.73 -10.29
CA GLY A 803 -14.69 9.93 -11.63
C GLY A 803 -16.11 10.49 -11.63
N TRP A 804 -16.90 10.15 -10.62
CA TRP A 804 -18.33 10.45 -10.56
C TRP A 804 -18.59 11.80 -9.93
N SER A 805 -19.59 12.51 -10.44
CA SER A 805 -20.16 13.67 -9.75
C SER A 805 -21.69 13.66 -9.84
N LEU A 806 -22.31 14.10 -8.75
CA LEU A 806 -23.75 14.35 -8.65
C LEU A 806 -23.93 15.75 -8.09
N GLY A 807 -24.77 16.54 -8.73
CA GLY A 807 -25.12 17.87 -8.27
C GLY A 807 -26.61 18.13 -8.42
N SER A 808 -27.28 18.59 -7.38
CA SER A 808 -28.70 18.97 -7.43
C SER A 808 -28.92 20.36 -6.83
N SER A 809 -29.89 21.11 -7.37
CA SER A 809 -30.33 22.41 -6.85
C SER A 809 -31.85 22.44 -6.72
N TYR A 810 -32.34 23.17 -5.72
CA TYR A 810 -33.75 23.47 -5.54
C TYR A 810 -33.87 24.96 -5.21
N GLU A 811 -34.41 25.72 -6.15
CA GLU A 811 -34.38 27.16 -6.20
C GLU A 811 -35.80 27.70 -6.02
N MET A 812 -36.02 28.45 -4.93
CA MET A 812 -37.26 29.15 -4.64
C MET A 812 -37.09 30.63 -4.96
N HIS A 813 -37.96 31.17 -5.83
CA HIS A 813 -37.85 32.54 -6.30
C HIS A 813 -39.04 33.40 -5.86
N ARG A 814 -38.76 34.68 -5.60
CA ARG A 814 -39.76 35.73 -5.35
C ARG A 814 -39.33 37.04 -5.99
N ARG A 815 -40.11 37.50 -6.96
CA ARG A 815 -39.94 38.82 -7.59
C ARG A 815 -40.50 39.93 -6.69
N SER A 816 -39.74 41.00 -6.50
CA SER A 816 -40.15 42.15 -5.69
C SER A 816 -41.37 42.85 -6.28
N ARG A 817 -41.44 42.93 -7.62
CA ARG A 817 -42.57 43.45 -8.40
C ARG A 817 -42.78 42.57 -9.63
N TRP A 818 -44.04 42.37 -10.01
CA TRP A 818 -44.40 41.67 -11.25
C TRP A 818 -45.77 42.16 -11.72
N GLU A 819 -45.77 43.12 -12.64
CA GLU A 819 -46.97 43.75 -13.19
C GLU A 819 -47.26 43.24 -14.62
N PRO A 820 -48.49 43.37 -15.14
CA PRO A 820 -48.83 42.90 -16.48
C PRO A 820 -47.97 43.56 -17.57
N TRP A 821 -47.38 42.74 -18.44
CA TRP A 821 -46.50 43.17 -19.54
C TRP A 821 -46.83 42.43 -20.85
N GLY A 822 -46.31 42.91 -21.97
CA GLY A 822 -46.47 42.33 -23.30
C GLY A 822 -47.36 43.13 -24.25
N LEU A 823 -47.83 42.47 -25.31
CA LEU A 823 -48.74 43.08 -26.30
C LEU A 823 -50.16 43.27 -25.74
N PRO A 824 -50.93 44.25 -26.27
CA PRO A 824 -52.33 44.45 -25.89
C PRO A 824 -53.17 43.17 -26.00
N GLY A 825 -54.05 42.93 -25.02
CA GLY A 825 -54.94 41.75 -24.98
C GLY A 825 -54.38 40.52 -24.26
N ARG A 826 -53.18 40.60 -23.65
CA ARG A 826 -52.65 39.55 -22.77
C ARG A 826 -53.39 39.49 -21.42
N PRO A 827 -53.38 38.34 -20.72
CA PRO A 827 -53.97 38.21 -19.38
C PRO A 827 -53.42 39.26 -18.43
N LYS A 828 -54.32 39.95 -17.72
CA LYS A 828 -53.95 40.98 -16.74
C LYS A 828 -53.53 40.40 -15.39
N ASP A 829 -53.74 39.12 -15.16
CA ASP A 829 -53.28 38.46 -13.93
C ASP A 829 -51.97 37.70 -14.19
N VAL A 830 -50.87 38.27 -13.71
CA VAL A 830 -49.53 37.67 -13.72
C VAL A 830 -49.07 37.28 -12.31
N SER A 831 -49.94 37.41 -11.30
CA SER A 831 -49.58 37.26 -9.89
C SER A 831 -49.05 35.85 -9.56
N SER A 832 -49.55 34.83 -10.26
CA SER A 832 -49.10 33.44 -10.13
C SER A 832 -47.63 33.21 -10.52
N PHE A 833 -47.01 34.13 -11.27
CA PHE A 833 -45.60 34.05 -11.68
C PHE A 833 -44.69 34.94 -10.83
N LYS A 834 -45.22 35.55 -9.76
CA LYS A 834 -44.42 36.36 -8.82
C LYS A 834 -43.52 35.48 -7.97
N ASP A 835 -44.03 34.30 -7.59
CA ASP A 835 -43.30 33.25 -6.89
C ASP A 835 -43.20 32.05 -7.82
N TYR A 836 -42.01 31.47 -7.97
CA TYR A 836 -41.80 30.32 -8.84
C TYR A 836 -40.70 29.42 -8.31
N VAL A 837 -40.63 28.19 -8.83
CA VAL A 837 -39.66 27.19 -8.38
C VAL A 837 -38.96 26.57 -9.57
N GLN A 838 -37.65 26.39 -9.43
CA GLN A 838 -36.81 25.64 -10.34
C GLN A 838 -36.07 24.55 -9.56
N TRP A 839 -35.82 23.40 -10.17
CA TRP A 839 -34.91 22.42 -9.61
C TRP A 839 -34.15 21.68 -10.71
N SER A 840 -32.93 21.26 -10.38
CA SER A 840 -32.06 20.53 -11.31
C SER A 840 -31.36 19.37 -10.61
N ALA A 841 -31.04 18.33 -11.39
CA ALA A 841 -30.16 17.26 -10.98
C ALA A 841 -29.24 16.89 -12.14
N ALA A 842 -27.94 16.83 -11.91
CA ALA A 842 -26.93 16.51 -12.91
C ALA A 842 -25.99 15.43 -12.41
N PHE A 843 -25.70 14.47 -13.29
CA PHE A 843 -24.83 13.35 -13.02
C PHE A 843 -23.78 13.24 -14.12
N SER A 844 -22.52 13.04 -13.76
CA SER A 844 -21.44 12.89 -14.74
C SER A 844 -20.36 11.90 -14.35
N LYS A 845 -19.64 11.41 -15.36
CA LYS A 845 -18.47 10.55 -15.23
C LYS A 845 -17.39 10.98 -16.22
N ALA A 846 -16.15 11.08 -15.73
CA ALA A 846 -14.96 11.21 -16.57
C ALA A 846 -14.10 9.95 -16.52
N PHE A 847 -13.51 9.60 -17.65
CA PHE A 847 -12.53 8.54 -17.86
C PHE A 847 -11.26 9.16 -18.44
N TYR A 848 -10.13 8.97 -17.76
CA TYR A 848 -8.81 9.42 -18.22
C TYR A 848 -8.08 8.23 -18.83
N LEU A 849 -7.64 8.39 -20.07
CA LEU A 849 -7.01 7.37 -20.89
C LEU A 849 -5.54 7.75 -21.18
N PRO A 850 -4.69 6.79 -21.55
CA PRO A 850 -3.29 7.07 -21.89
C PRO A 850 -3.12 8.12 -23.00
N LYS A 851 -1.97 8.79 -23.02
CA LYS A 851 -1.62 9.83 -24.00
C LYS A 851 -2.54 11.06 -23.95
N PHE A 852 -2.90 11.51 -22.75
CA PHE A 852 -3.74 12.69 -22.50
C PHE A 852 -5.11 12.61 -23.19
N GLN A 853 -5.68 11.42 -23.27
CA GLN A 853 -7.02 11.21 -23.80
C GLN A 853 -8.04 11.24 -22.68
N LYS A 854 -9.22 11.80 -22.92
CA LYS A 854 -10.30 11.86 -21.94
C LYS A 854 -11.65 11.63 -22.62
N VAL A 855 -12.48 10.79 -22.00
CA VAL A 855 -13.89 10.62 -22.35
C VAL A 855 -14.73 11.06 -21.16
N ALA A 856 -15.74 11.90 -21.38
CA ALA A 856 -16.65 12.32 -20.32
C ALA A 856 -18.09 12.26 -20.79
N ALA A 857 -18.97 11.82 -19.90
CA ALA A 857 -20.41 11.75 -20.14
C ALA A 857 -21.15 12.47 -19.01
N SER A 858 -22.22 13.18 -19.34
CA SER A 858 -23.11 13.79 -18.35
C SER A 858 -24.57 13.76 -18.77
N VAL A 859 -25.47 13.71 -17.79
CA VAL A 859 -26.90 13.87 -17.97
C VAL A 859 -27.42 14.85 -16.92
N SER A 860 -28.16 15.85 -17.37
CA SER A 860 -28.87 16.83 -16.54
C SER A 860 -30.37 16.66 -16.72
N TRP A 861 -31.10 16.79 -15.63
CA TRP A 861 -32.55 16.88 -15.57
C TRP A 861 -32.95 18.22 -14.96
N LEU A 862 -33.89 18.92 -15.59
CA LEU A 862 -34.36 20.24 -15.20
C LEU A 862 -35.88 20.24 -15.17
N ASP A 863 -36.45 20.89 -14.16
CA ASP A 863 -37.90 20.94 -14.00
C ASP A 863 -38.32 22.09 -13.08
N GLY A 864 -39.45 22.75 -13.35
CA GLY A 864 -39.91 23.88 -12.55
C GLY A 864 -41.42 24.11 -12.57
N LYS A 865 -41.90 25.02 -11.72
CA LYS A 865 -43.32 25.29 -11.50
C LYS A 865 -43.57 26.79 -11.55
N ASP A 866 -44.73 27.15 -12.10
CA ASP A 866 -45.22 28.53 -12.19
C ASP A 866 -44.22 29.43 -12.95
N LEU A 867 -43.72 28.91 -14.08
CA LEU A 867 -42.73 29.57 -14.93
C LEU A 867 -43.38 30.38 -16.07
N ASP A 868 -42.82 31.56 -16.34
CA ASP A 868 -43.18 32.44 -17.46
C ASP A 868 -41.99 32.66 -18.41
N ARG A 869 -42.13 33.57 -19.39
CA ARG A 869 -41.07 33.86 -20.38
C ARG A 869 -39.71 34.14 -19.73
N PHE A 870 -39.67 34.80 -18.58
CA PHE A 870 -38.43 35.26 -17.94
C PHE A 870 -38.00 34.40 -16.75
N SER A 871 -38.78 33.38 -16.39
CA SER A 871 -38.39 32.35 -15.41
C SER A 871 -38.27 30.96 -16.01
N ARG A 872 -38.51 30.75 -17.31
CA ARG A 872 -38.22 29.46 -17.96
C ARG A 872 -36.73 29.21 -18.11
N TYR A 873 -36.36 27.93 -18.20
CA TYR A 873 -34.99 27.55 -18.52
C TYR A 873 -34.64 27.95 -19.96
N GLU A 874 -33.41 28.39 -20.15
CA GLU A 874 -32.77 28.62 -21.44
C GLU A 874 -31.46 27.84 -21.48
N PHE A 875 -31.02 27.47 -22.69
CA PHE A 875 -29.71 26.88 -22.89
C PHE A 875 -28.60 27.91 -22.65
N THR A 876 -27.54 27.50 -21.96
CA THR A 876 -26.39 28.34 -21.62
C THR A 876 -25.14 27.90 -22.39
N TYR A 877 -24.07 28.70 -22.34
CA TYR A 877 -22.77 28.31 -22.91
C TYR A 877 -22.00 27.33 -22.02
N LEU A 878 -22.16 27.41 -20.69
CA LEU A 878 -21.48 26.56 -19.71
C LEU A 878 -22.46 26.07 -18.64
N GLY A 879 -22.10 24.99 -17.94
CA GLY A 879 -22.82 24.43 -16.79
C GLY A 879 -23.93 23.45 -17.17
N ARG A 880 -24.82 23.14 -16.20
CA ARG A 880 -25.81 22.04 -16.29
C ARG A 880 -26.85 22.21 -17.40
N ARG A 881 -27.01 23.45 -17.90
CA ARG A 881 -27.91 23.88 -18.98
C ARG A 881 -27.20 24.07 -20.33
N SER A 882 -25.92 23.69 -20.41
CA SER A 882 -25.13 23.84 -21.63
C SER A 882 -25.72 23.01 -22.77
N LEU A 883 -25.87 23.63 -23.94
CA LEU A 883 -26.16 22.93 -25.19
C LEU A 883 -25.41 23.61 -26.34
N ALA A 884 -24.46 22.90 -26.94
CA ALA A 884 -23.55 23.40 -27.95
C ALA A 884 -24.28 24.12 -29.12
N GLY A 885 -23.98 25.41 -29.31
CA GLY A 885 -24.55 26.24 -30.37
C GLY A 885 -25.93 26.85 -30.08
N PHE A 886 -26.55 26.51 -28.93
CA PHE A 886 -27.88 27.01 -28.55
C PHE A 886 -27.87 28.10 -27.47
N ALA A 887 -26.69 28.51 -26.99
CA ALA A 887 -26.59 29.65 -26.08
C ALA A 887 -27.13 30.92 -26.76
N GLY A 888 -27.98 31.68 -26.06
CA GLY A 888 -28.63 32.86 -26.63
C GLY A 888 -29.63 32.57 -27.76
N SER A 889 -29.99 31.31 -28.02
CA SER A 889 -30.95 30.94 -29.08
C SER A 889 -32.36 31.44 -28.81
N GLY A 890 -32.74 31.64 -27.53
CA GLY A 890 -34.09 32.01 -27.10
C GLY A 890 -35.04 30.83 -26.91
N ILE A 891 -34.57 29.59 -27.05
CA ILE A 891 -35.37 28.39 -26.76
C ILE A 891 -35.61 28.30 -25.25
N ARG A 892 -36.89 28.12 -24.88
CA ARG A 892 -37.34 28.11 -23.49
C ARG A 892 -38.12 26.87 -23.14
N PHE A 893 -37.92 26.36 -21.93
CA PHE A 893 -38.62 25.18 -21.44
C PHE A 893 -38.93 25.18 -19.96
N ASP A 894 -40.01 24.49 -19.61
CA ASP A 894 -40.44 24.27 -18.23
C ASP A 894 -39.74 23.05 -17.61
N ARG A 895 -39.42 22.05 -18.43
CA ARG A 895 -38.73 20.82 -18.03
C ARG A 895 -37.96 20.20 -19.18
N GLY A 896 -36.93 19.42 -18.88
CA GLY A 896 -36.19 18.70 -19.91
C GLY A 896 -34.98 17.95 -19.38
N SER A 897 -34.39 17.15 -20.26
CA SER A 897 -33.12 16.48 -20.03
C SER A 897 -32.09 16.88 -21.07
N ILE A 898 -30.83 17.02 -20.64
CA ILE A 898 -29.70 17.30 -21.52
C ILE A 898 -28.64 16.22 -21.28
N ALA A 899 -28.22 15.55 -22.34
CA ALA A 899 -27.15 14.56 -22.32
C ALA A 899 -25.95 15.09 -23.12
N ALA A 900 -24.74 14.90 -22.60
CA ALA A 900 -23.51 15.30 -23.28
C ALA A 900 -22.49 14.16 -23.26
N LEU A 901 -21.80 13.98 -24.39
CA LEU A 901 -20.65 13.10 -24.53
C LEU A 901 -19.49 13.92 -25.11
N ALA A 902 -18.36 13.92 -24.43
CA ALA A 902 -17.16 14.65 -24.84
C ALA A 902 -15.96 13.72 -24.98
N TYR A 903 -15.18 13.91 -26.03
CA TYR A 903 -13.89 13.26 -26.24
C TYR A 903 -12.82 14.32 -26.47
N GLN A 904 -11.69 14.19 -25.78
CA GLN A 904 -10.58 15.11 -25.85
C GLN A 904 -9.27 14.32 -26.00
N PHE A 905 -8.36 14.83 -26.83
CA PHE A 905 -7.06 14.23 -27.08
C PHE A 905 -6.01 15.29 -27.42
N ASN A 906 -4.74 14.93 -27.28
CA ASN A 906 -3.62 15.82 -27.55
C ASN A 906 -2.78 15.32 -28.72
N LEU A 907 -2.32 16.25 -29.54
CA LEU A 907 -1.39 16.00 -30.62
C LEU A 907 -0.01 16.54 -30.25
N ALA A 908 0.96 15.63 -30.08
CA ALA A 908 2.37 15.92 -29.82
C ALA A 908 2.64 16.92 -28.67
N GLN A 909 1.74 16.98 -27.67
CA GLN A 909 1.80 17.96 -26.56
C GLN A 909 1.77 19.44 -27.01
N VAL A 910 1.40 19.74 -28.27
CA VAL A 910 1.38 21.11 -28.80
C VAL A 910 -0.05 21.65 -28.85
N VAL A 911 -1.01 20.81 -29.23
CA VAL A 911 -2.41 21.19 -29.39
C VAL A 911 -3.30 20.15 -28.74
N ARG A 912 -4.29 20.60 -27.97
CA ARG A 912 -5.42 19.77 -27.52
C ARG A 912 -6.59 20.01 -28.45
N PHE A 913 -7.25 18.93 -28.86
CA PHE A 913 -8.53 18.96 -29.54
C PHE A 913 -9.60 18.34 -28.67
N GLY A 914 -10.81 18.87 -28.75
CA GLY A 914 -12.00 18.31 -28.12
C GLY A 914 -13.18 18.36 -29.05
N VAL A 915 -14.03 17.34 -28.97
CA VAL A 915 -15.34 17.29 -29.61
C VAL A 915 -16.38 16.92 -28.57
N SER A 916 -17.51 17.63 -28.54
CA SER A 916 -18.68 17.22 -27.77
C SER A 916 -19.89 17.03 -28.68
N LEU A 917 -20.73 16.06 -28.32
CA LEU A 917 -22.07 15.87 -28.85
C LEU A 917 -23.05 16.04 -27.70
N GLU A 918 -24.01 16.94 -27.87
CA GLU A 918 -24.96 17.32 -26.84
C GLU A 918 -26.37 17.21 -27.39
N HIS A 919 -27.27 16.59 -26.63
CA HIS A 919 -28.65 16.35 -27.03
C HIS A 919 -29.59 16.74 -25.89
N ALA A 920 -30.56 17.59 -26.19
CA ALA A 920 -31.57 18.03 -25.27
C ALA A 920 -32.95 17.59 -25.75
N ARG A 921 -33.72 17.03 -24.81
CA ARG A 921 -35.14 16.72 -24.99
C ARG A 921 -35.92 17.51 -23.96
N ILE A 922 -36.70 18.49 -24.41
CA ILE A 922 -37.31 19.51 -23.55
C ILE A 922 -38.82 19.61 -23.80
N GLN A 923 -39.56 20.13 -22.82
CA GLN A 923 -40.97 20.45 -22.96
C GLN A 923 -41.17 21.95 -22.69
N PRO A 924 -41.50 22.75 -23.73
CA PRO A 924 -41.66 24.20 -23.60
C PRO A 924 -42.75 24.65 -22.63
N VAL A 925 -43.86 23.90 -22.59
CA VAL A 925 -45.02 24.18 -21.73
C VAL A 925 -45.56 22.86 -21.17
N LYS A 926 -45.48 22.64 -19.86
CA LYS A 926 -45.82 21.33 -19.24
C LYS A 926 -47.23 20.81 -19.54
N ARG A 927 -48.23 21.70 -19.58
CA ARG A 927 -49.66 21.32 -19.66
C ARG A 927 -50.21 21.28 -21.08
N LEU A 928 -49.52 21.89 -22.05
CA LEU A 928 -50.07 22.18 -23.38
C LEU A 928 -49.05 21.96 -24.52
N GLY A 929 -47.77 21.76 -24.23
CA GLY A 929 -46.70 21.63 -25.22
C GLY A 929 -46.24 20.18 -25.41
N GLY A 930 -45.94 19.83 -26.66
CA GLY A 930 -45.21 18.60 -26.99
C GLY A 930 -43.74 18.67 -26.54
N TRP A 931 -43.06 17.51 -26.59
CA TRP A 931 -41.60 17.46 -26.44
C TRP A 931 -40.93 18.00 -27.70
N GLN A 932 -39.77 18.63 -27.52
CA GLN A 932 -38.90 19.13 -28.58
C GLN A 932 -37.49 18.58 -28.39
N ASP A 933 -36.84 18.23 -29.50
CA ASP A 933 -35.49 17.70 -29.54
C ASP A 933 -34.53 18.72 -30.18
N HIS A 934 -33.38 18.90 -29.55
CA HIS A 934 -32.32 19.81 -29.98
C HIS A 934 -30.97 19.12 -29.84
N THR A 935 -30.14 19.19 -30.88
CA THR A 935 -28.82 18.52 -30.91
C THR A 935 -27.76 19.51 -31.35
N GLY A 936 -26.69 19.59 -30.57
CA GLY A 936 -25.55 20.46 -30.80
C GLY A 936 -24.24 19.68 -30.85
N VAL A 937 -23.24 20.21 -31.55
CA VAL A 937 -21.87 19.71 -31.54
C VAL A 937 -20.94 20.86 -31.21
N SER A 938 -19.95 20.64 -30.34
CA SER A 938 -18.88 21.60 -30.11
C SER A 938 -17.51 21.06 -30.53
N LEU A 939 -16.65 21.98 -30.95
CA LEU A 939 -15.23 21.76 -31.19
C LEU A 939 -14.45 22.69 -30.29
N SER A 940 -13.47 22.15 -29.57
CA SER A 940 -12.56 22.93 -28.74
C SER A 940 -11.11 22.68 -29.12
N GLY A 941 -10.29 23.72 -28.99
CA GLY A 941 -8.87 23.70 -29.28
C GLY A 941 -8.08 24.50 -28.26
N SER A 942 -7.02 23.92 -27.69
CA SER A 942 -6.08 24.67 -26.84
C SER A 942 -4.66 24.60 -27.38
N VAL A 943 -3.93 25.72 -27.34
CA VAL A 943 -2.54 25.83 -27.81
C VAL A 943 -1.75 26.85 -26.99
N ALA A 944 -0.44 26.64 -26.89
CA ALA A 944 0.48 27.62 -26.32
C ALA A 944 0.70 28.76 -27.34
N GLY A 945 0.23 29.95 -27.00
CA GLY A 945 0.39 31.17 -27.78
C GLY A 945 1.71 31.90 -27.50
N PRO A 946 1.99 33.00 -28.22
CA PRO A 946 3.16 33.84 -27.99
C PRO A 946 3.12 34.47 -26.59
N TRP A 947 4.28 34.96 -26.13
CA TRP A 947 4.42 35.67 -24.84
C TRP A 947 3.88 34.89 -23.62
N GLN A 948 4.06 33.58 -23.58
CA GLN A 948 3.64 32.73 -22.45
C GLN A 948 2.13 32.79 -22.20
N THR A 949 1.34 32.67 -23.26
CA THR A 949 -0.11 32.65 -23.18
C THR A 949 -0.67 31.28 -23.49
N LEU A 950 -1.81 30.93 -22.88
CA LEU A 950 -2.61 29.76 -23.24
C LEU A 950 -3.85 30.25 -23.97
N TRP A 951 -4.04 29.80 -25.21
CA TRP A 951 -5.18 30.15 -26.04
C TRP A 951 -6.13 28.95 -26.07
N THR A 952 -7.40 29.18 -25.76
CA THR A 952 -8.46 28.17 -25.83
C THR A 952 -9.60 28.72 -26.67
N LEU A 953 -9.90 28.04 -27.77
CA LEU A 953 -11.05 28.31 -28.64
C LEU A 953 -12.10 27.24 -28.38
N ASP A 954 -13.35 27.65 -28.23
CA ASP A 954 -14.52 26.78 -28.21
C ASP A 954 -15.52 27.30 -29.23
N ALA A 955 -16.04 26.39 -30.06
CA ALA A 955 -17.02 26.69 -31.08
C ALA A 955 -18.15 25.65 -31.03
N GLY A 956 -19.36 26.08 -30.68
CA GLY A 956 -20.58 25.28 -30.69
C GLY A 956 -21.42 25.55 -31.94
N TYR A 957 -22.06 24.50 -32.45
CA TYR A 957 -22.93 24.57 -33.63
C TYR A 957 -24.23 23.79 -33.40
N ALA A 958 -25.36 24.45 -33.65
CA ALA A 958 -26.70 23.87 -33.55
C ALA A 958 -26.98 22.97 -34.76
N LEU A 959 -26.77 21.67 -34.60
CA LEU A 959 -26.87 20.67 -35.68
C LEU A 959 -28.32 20.41 -36.11
N ARG A 960 -29.25 20.32 -35.15
CA ARG A 960 -30.66 20.01 -35.40
C ARG A 960 -31.56 20.62 -34.33
N SER A 961 -32.72 21.14 -34.72
CA SER A 961 -33.69 21.72 -33.80
C SER A 961 -35.11 21.59 -34.31
N ASP A 962 -36.07 21.24 -33.43
CA ASP A 962 -37.50 21.32 -33.76
C ASP A 962 -38.01 22.77 -33.91
N VAL A 963 -37.19 23.77 -33.57
CA VAL A 963 -37.41 25.19 -33.88
C VAL A 963 -36.50 25.55 -35.05
N GLY A 964 -36.98 25.41 -36.28
CA GLY A 964 -36.18 25.54 -37.50
C GLY A 964 -35.26 26.77 -37.60
N PRO A 965 -35.69 27.99 -37.21
CA PRO A 965 -34.85 29.19 -37.33
C PRO A 965 -33.57 29.20 -36.48
N VAL A 966 -33.45 28.34 -35.46
CA VAL A 966 -32.23 28.24 -34.64
C VAL A 966 -31.27 27.16 -35.14
N GLU A 967 -31.67 26.36 -36.14
CA GLU A 967 -30.73 25.43 -36.75
C GLU A 967 -29.58 26.25 -37.36
N ARG A 968 -28.36 25.75 -37.22
CA ARG A 968 -27.13 26.42 -37.67
C ARG A 968 -26.76 27.69 -36.90
N ASP A 969 -27.44 27.98 -35.78
CA ASP A 969 -26.91 28.91 -34.79
C ASP A 969 -25.55 28.43 -34.29
N PHE A 970 -24.70 29.38 -33.90
CA PHE A 970 -23.35 29.09 -33.46
C PHE A 970 -22.99 29.94 -32.24
N THR A 971 -22.09 29.38 -31.44
CA THR A 971 -21.50 30.05 -30.27
C THR A 971 -20.00 29.95 -30.42
N VAL A 972 -19.26 31.03 -30.19
CA VAL A 972 -17.79 31.00 -30.23
C VAL A 972 -17.23 31.76 -29.05
N ALA A 973 -16.24 31.16 -28.38
CA ALA A 973 -15.48 31.79 -27.32
C ALA A 973 -13.98 31.59 -27.56
N LEU A 974 -13.21 32.67 -27.45
CA LEU A 974 -11.76 32.62 -27.38
C LEU A 974 -11.34 33.12 -26.00
N ALA A 975 -10.59 32.33 -25.26
CA ALA A 975 -9.96 32.71 -24.00
C ALA A 975 -8.43 32.69 -24.15
N ILE A 976 -7.80 33.79 -23.77
CA ILE A 976 -6.35 33.97 -23.72
C ILE A 976 -5.98 34.25 -22.27
N LEU A 977 -5.18 33.36 -21.69
CA LEU A 977 -4.70 33.50 -20.32
C LEU A 977 -3.19 33.72 -20.32
N LYS A 978 -2.73 34.74 -19.59
CA LYS A 978 -1.31 34.96 -19.32
C LYS A 978 -1.05 34.78 -17.82
N LEU A 979 -0.15 33.86 -17.50
CA LEU A 979 0.36 33.64 -16.15
C LEU A 979 1.66 34.45 -16.00
N TRP A 980 1.81 35.15 -14.87
CA TRP A 980 3.00 35.92 -14.51
C TRP A 980 3.84 35.23 -13.44
#